data_AF-A0A9W8JH63-F1
#
_entry.id   AF-A0A9W8JH63-F1
#
_cell.length_a   1.000
_cell.length_b   1.000
_cell.length_c   1.000
_cell.angle_alpha   90.00
_cell.angle_beta   90.00
_cell.angle_gamma   90.00
#
_symmetry.space_group_name_H-M   'P 1'
#
loop_
_entity.id
_entity.type
_entity.pdbx_description
1 polymer ?
#
loop_
_entity_poly.entity_id
_entity_poly.type
_entity_poly.pdbx_seq_one_letter_code
_entity_poly.pdbx_strand_id
1 'polypeptide(L)'
;MASSGPRLHALIIGIDNYLEKTGLDKLQGAVADADRIRNWLIDDFNVPASQIQDLRNENATRKAIIWALRDLSTNHKIQRDDPILIYYAGYGSEALAPKRWRWASPRIQMIVPWDYKHPDGYDRVVWGIPDRTLGVLLGQIAESKGDNITVIFDSCSSDYGSQLRSEVRVRGIGLQERELPADLDDDLVLPSTVGSRALPKLQLREARSHVFLSACALHERASEIKSTGTFTRALLRAFKGIDTAEITYEGLIKRMGNLPLQTPQCEGLNKDRFLFNRKVSNIKSVLSATLKDGSLTIAGAGAFHGISIGSQFAIWRSQSDLPNDPLATVTVNAVRGHESMAPFKKKVESMAPFRMKVRRFVAQIKENPKPQLFIHVPQSIQNMDCFISMISENENRRPLSIIITQDAFSASIGLTYLGDTQEIGFKMLNPEEQEQKIRHTIETTADDLHRALSHLCSYYYLRDCANTNPRTMEDTVPSSKFTIDMFTLEENDEEIYMPSGPNLNIEGTGVELTLGPHNEEQPYGFKITNNTNFPVFPYLFYFNSSDFSITLIYQPTAIAPSPSLPGHSYLKVGYGSAGATPQNFNFSDDKLDLEQGYLRLYVSTQHHPSIWGAITVPMTLTRGEESTPVRMIGVIGSRNNGKSTVRYPDFRIAQECPLTAPQFLEELFNSLYGNTRPRPRFANEFVKEYLIKLPGPDEEELAFVDLPAFEDYNIYTHVSMLQAMVSYMATQYQKGRCLSSLIWCYNISKPRFTVVDGENLNLVKDMAGPEAMRNVTVLATNWNKGAGFGGNFAKPRTVAWGASPRQRYEKAESQLKSLFGGGPQFRRFGLLTDVLSRDLALIHPLELIQSLSRNEETFQVQREFSETRQLGGTTAGRRLRGRTEAEIDKRRRELRGLELELEDMAEDDPERSAIHEEMDDVRADITRLANTLTLIEK
;
A
#
# COMPACT_ATOMS: atom_id res chain seq x y z
N MET A 1 -22.62 -18.04 45.06
CA MET A 1 -22.19 -16.69 44.66
C MET A 1 -23.00 -16.31 43.43
N ALA A 2 -23.59 -15.12 43.37
CA ALA A 2 -24.38 -14.68 42.22
C ALA A 2 -23.49 -14.67 40.97
N SER A 3 -23.92 -15.36 39.93
CA SER A 3 -23.29 -15.37 38.60
C SER A 3 -23.13 -13.91 38.12
N SER A 4 -21.89 -13.42 38.01
CA SER A 4 -21.65 -12.12 37.37
C SER A 4 -21.99 -12.27 35.89
N GLY A 5 -23.07 -11.62 35.43
CA GLY A 5 -23.43 -11.58 34.02
C GLY A 5 -22.29 -11.00 33.14
N PRO A 6 -22.38 -11.12 31.81
CA PRO A 6 -21.32 -10.63 30.93
C PRO A 6 -21.16 -9.10 31.03
N ARG A 7 -19.92 -8.65 30.82
CA ARG A 7 -19.50 -7.25 30.92
C ARG A 7 -19.83 -6.41 29.67
N LEU A 8 -20.87 -6.77 28.92
CA LEU A 8 -21.30 -6.00 27.75
C LEU A 8 -22.06 -4.75 28.20
N HIS A 9 -21.68 -3.60 27.66
CA HIS A 9 -22.37 -2.34 27.87
C HIS A 9 -23.06 -1.88 26.59
N ALA A 10 -24.24 -1.27 26.71
CA ALA A 10 -24.97 -0.82 25.53
C ALA A 10 -25.65 0.54 25.69
N LEU A 11 -25.66 1.32 24.61
CA LEU A 11 -26.48 2.51 24.41
C LEU A 11 -27.49 2.21 23.30
N ILE A 12 -28.78 2.24 23.62
CA ILE A 12 -29.85 1.87 22.69
C ILE A 12 -30.79 3.07 22.53
N ILE A 13 -30.93 3.54 21.29
CA ILE A 13 -31.66 4.76 20.94
C ILE A 13 -32.77 4.42 19.94
N GLY A 14 -34.00 4.84 20.23
CA GLY A 14 -35.16 4.66 19.35
C GLY A 14 -36.07 5.88 19.35
N ILE A 15 -36.37 6.45 18.18
CA ILE A 15 -37.15 7.69 18.07
C ILE A 15 -38.27 7.52 17.04
N ASP A 16 -39.51 7.46 17.53
CA ASP A 16 -40.72 7.44 16.70
C ASP A 16 -41.41 8.81 16.65
N ASN A 17 -41.44 9.50 17.79
CA ASN A 17 -42.23 10.72 17.99
C ASN A 17 -41.36 11.97 17.99
N TYR A 18 -40.97 12.47 16.82
CA TYR A 18 -40.25 13.74 16.68
C TYR A 18 -41.13 14.95 17.08
N LEU A 19 -40.50 16.06 17.49
CA LEU A 19 -41.22 17.31 17.76
C LEU A 19 -42.02 17.77 16.54
N GLU A 20 -43.25 18.24 16.75
CA GLU A 20 -44.14 18.70 15.66
C GLU A 20 -43.47 19.79 14.79
N LYS A 21 -42.69 20.67 15.42
CA LYS A 21 -41.92 21.74 14.76
C LYS A 21 -40.82 21.23 13.80
N THR A 22 -40.45 19.95 13.87
CA THR A 22 -39.48 19.34 12.94
C THR A 22 -40.02 19.20 11.52
N GLY A 23 -41.36 19.15 11.38
CA GLY A 23 -42.03 18.84 10.11
C GLY A 23 -41.88 17.38 9.68
N LEU A 24 -41.45 16.49 10.57
CA LEU A 24 -41.27 15.06 10.28
C LEU A 24 -42.49 14.25 10.68
N ASP A 25 -42.87 13.31 9.83
CA ASP A 25 -43.91 12.33 10.15
C ASP A 25 -43.46 11.41 11.29
N LYS A 26 -44.42 10.91 12.07
CA LYS A 26 -44.13 9.90 13.09
C LYS A 26 -43.71 8.59 12.44
N LEU A 27 -42.63 8.00 12.95
CA LEU A 27 -42.32 6.59 12.71
C LEU A 27 -43.15 5.72 13.67
N GLN A 28 -43.20 4.42 13.40
CA GLN A 28 -43.99 3.46 14.18
C GLN A 28 -43.19 2.25 14.64
N GLY A 29 -41.93 2.11 14.22
CA GLY A 29 -41.14 0.92 14.48
C GLY A 29 -39.81 1.17 15.19
N ALA A 30 -39.34 2.41 15.31
CA ALA A 30 -38.00 2.70 15.82
C ALA A 30 -37.87 2.41 17.32
N VAL A 31 -38.87 2.79 18.13
CA VAL A 31 -38.89 2.45 19.57
C VAL A 31 -39.04 0.95 19.75
N ALA A 32 -39.94 0.33 18.98
CA ALA A 32 -40.17 -1.11 19.06
C ALA A 32 -38.94 -1.93 18.66
N ASP A 33 -38.15 -1.48 17.69
CA ASP A 33 -36.90 -2.13 17.30
C ASP A 33 -35.80 -1.98 18.36
N ALA A 34 -35.66 -0.78 18.93
CA ALA A 34 -34.76 -0.52 20.05
C ALA A 34 -35.08 -1.44 21.25
N ASP A 35 -36.35 -1.59 21.59
CA ASP A 35 -36.78 -2.47 22.69
C ASP A 35 -36.54 -3.95 22.39
N ARG A 36 -36.66 -4.39 21.12
CA ARG A 36 -36.30 -5.77 20.73
C ARG A 36 -34.81 -6.04 20.85
N ILE A 37 -33.95 -5.09 20.48
CA ILE A 37 -32.49 -5.21 20.64
C ILE A 37 -32.13 -5.25 22.13
N ARG A 38 -32.76 -4.38 22.94
CA ARG A 38 -32.60 -4.39 24.40
C ARG A 38 -32.95 -5.75 25.00
N ASN A 39 -34.11 -6.29 24.66
CA ASN A 39 -34.58 -7.57 25.19
C ASN A 39 -33.69 -8.72 24.70
N TRP A 40 -33.23 -8.69 23.44
CA TRP A 40 -32.26 -9.66 22.93
C TRP A 40 -30.94 -9.68 23.73
N LEU A 41 -30.41 -8.54 24.14
CA LEU A 41 -29.21 -8.51 25.01
C LEU A 41 -29.48 -9.11 26.39
N ILE A 42 -30.66 -8.87 26.96
CA ILE A 42 -31.01 -9.38 28.29
C ILE A 42 -31.30 -10.88 28.23
N ASP A 43 -32.09 -11.32 27.27
CA ASP A 43 -32.64 -12.67 27.19
C ASP A 43 -31.63 -13.67 26.62
N ASP A 44 -30.91 -13.31 25.55
CA ASP A 44 -30.00 -14.22 24.84
C ASP A 44 -28.56 -14.18 25.40
N PHE A 45 -28.16 -13.06 26.02
CA PHE A 45 -26.82 -12.89 26.57
C PHE A 45 -26.78 -12.70 28.09
N ASN A 46 -27.91 -12.60 28.79
CA ASN A 46 -27.95 -12.32 30.23
C ASN A 46 -27.26 -11.01 30.61
N VAL A 47 -27.23 -10.01 29.72
CA VAL A 47 -26.65 -8.69 30.03
C VAL A 47 -27.48 -8.02 31.13
N PRO A 48 -26.87 -7.61 32.25
CA PRO A 48 -27.59 -6.90 33.30
C PRO A 48 -28.23 -5.61 32.76
N ALA A 49 -29.52 -5.39 33.05
CA ALA A 49 -30.24 -4.19 32.60
C ALA A 49 -29.57 -2.88 33.06
N SER A 50 -28.82 -2.89 34.17
CA SER A 50 -28.03 -1.75 34.66
C SER A 50 -26.82 -1.40 33.77
N GLN A 51 -26.46 -2.25 32.81
CA GLN A 51 -25.39 -2.01 31.83
C GLN A 51 -25.94 -1.52 30.48
N ILE A 52 -27.26 -1.35 30.36
CA ILE A 52 -27.93 -0.88 29.14
C ILE A 52 -28.56 0.49 29.41
N GLN A 53 -28.17 1.50 28.64
CA GLN A 53 -28.74 2.83 28.67
C GLN A 53 -29.73 2.99 27.52
N ASP A 54 -30.99 3.28 27.85
CA ASP A 54 -32.08 3.45 26.89
C ASP A 54 -32.44 4.93 26.70
N LEU A 55 -32.43 5.42 25.46
CA LEU A 55 -33.00 6.71 25.08
C LEU A 55 -34.17 6.49 24.11
N ARG A 56 -35.37 6.95 24.48
CA ARG A 56 -36.59 6.84 23.66
C ARG A 56 -37.22 8.21 23.47
N ASN A 57 -37.65 8.51 22.23
CA ASN A 57 -38.44 9.71 21.91
C ASN A 57 -37.91 10.98 22.59
N GLU A 58 -38.70 11.64 23.45
CA GLU A 58 -38.37 12.87 24.17
C GLU A 58 -37.09 12.80 25.02
N ASN A 59 -36.65 11.61 25.40
CA ASN A 59 -35.39 11.40 26.12
C ASN A 59 -34.17 11.36 25.19
N ALA A 60 -34.38 11.15 23.87
CA ALA A 60 -33.33 11.09 22.86
C ALA A 60 -33.05 12.47 22.24
N THR A 61 -32.83 13.48 23.09
CA THR A 61 -32.40 14.82 22.68
C THR A 61 -30.96 14.80 22.17
N ARG A 62 -30.57 15.78 21.35
CA ARG A 62 -29.19 15.92 20.86
C ARG A 62 -28.18 15.89 22.01
N LYS A 63 -28.48 16.64 23.07
CA LYS A 63 -27.64 16.74 24.27
C LYS A 63 -27.54 15.39 25.01
N ALA A 64 -28.67 14.68 25.14
CA ALA A 64 -28.69 13.38 25.83
C ALA A 64 -27.89 12.31 25.06
N ILE A 65 -28.00 12.27 23.72
CA ILE A 65 -27.25 11.32 22.89
C ILE A 65 -25.75 11.59 22.99
N ILE A 66 -25.31 12.85 22.84
CA ILE A 66 -23.89 13.22 22.96
C ILE A 66 -23.36 12.91 24.37
N TRP A 67 -24.15 13.19 25.40
CA TRP A 67 -23.76 12.89 26.77
C TRP A 67 -23.62 11.39 27.02
N ALA A 68 -24.55 10.57 26.53
CA ALA A 68 -24.48 9.11 26.66
C ALA A 68 -23.26 8.52 25.95
N LEU A 69 -22.91 9.02 24.76
CA LEU A 69 -21.67 8.62 24.06
C LEU A 69 -20.41 8.99 24.85
N ARG A 70 -20.38 10.17 25.48
CA ARG A 70 -19.29 10.60 26.37
C ARG A 70 -19.24 9.81 27.69
N ASP A 71 -20.38 9.40 28.22
CA ASP A 71 -20.41 8.57 29.42
C ASP A 71 -19.71 7.23 29.15
N LEU A 72 -19.94 6.61 27.98
CA LEU A 72 -19.25 5.35 27.61
C LEU A 72 -17.71 5.46 27.68
N SER A 73 -17.12 6.60 27.31
CA SER A 73 -15.66 6.80 27.37
C SER A 73 -15.14 7.07 28.79
N THR A 74 -15.97 7.63 29.68
CA THR A 74 -15.57 8.04 31.04
C THR A 74 -16.04 7.08 32.14
N ASN A 75 -16.96 6.16 31.83
CA ASN A 75 -17.56 5.26 32.79
C ASN A 75 -16.57 4.22 33.32
N HIS A 76 -16.25 4.27 34.60
CA HIS A 76 -15.27 3.40 35.27
C HIS A 76 -15.71 1.93 35.37
N LYS A 77 -17.00 1.63 35.18
CA LYS A 77 -17.50 0.25 35.17
C LYS A 77 -17.11 -0.50 33.89
N ILE A 78 -16.90 0.24 32.80
CA ILE A 78 -16.45 -0.28 31.51
C ILE A 78 -14.93 -0.38 31.53
N GLN A 79 -14.41 -1.60 31.53
CA GLN A 79 -12.98 -1.85 31.41
C GLN A 79 -12.53 -1.81 29.96
N ARG A 80 -11.21 -1.67 29.74
CA ARG A 80 -10.65 -1.73 28.40
C ARG A 80 -10.97 -3.09 27.75
N ASP A 81 -11.35 -3.04 26.49
CA ASP A 81 -11.83 -4.11 25.64
C ASP A 81 -13.17 -4.75 26.05
N ASP A 82 -13.87 -4.24 27.08
CA ASP A 82 -15.25 -4.65 27.34
C ASP A 82 -16.11 -4.35 26.10
N PRO A 83 -17.03 -5.25 25.69
CA PRO A 83 -17.85 -5.02 24.51
C PRO A 83 -18.82 -3.86 24.72
N ILE A 84 -18.84 -2.94 23.75
CA ILE A 84 -19.77 -1.80 23.73
C ILE A 84 -20.66 -1.92 22.50
N LEU A 85 -21.98 -1.89 22.68
CA LEU A 85 -22.96 -1.85 21.60
C LEU A 85 -23.70 -0.51 21.59
N ILE A 86 -23.65 0.20 20.47
CA ILE A 86 -24.42 1.42 20.23
C ILE A 86 -25.44 1.12 19.14
N TYR A 87 -26.73 1.20 19.45
CA TYR A 87 -27.82 0.96 18.52
C TYR A 87 -28.66 2.21 18.35
N TYR A 88 -28.97 2.57 17.10
CA TYR A 88 -29.85 3.69 16.77
C TYR A 88 -30.91 3.26 15.74
N ALA A 89 -32.16 3.58 16.03
CA ALA A 89 -33.27 3.54 15.08
C ALA A 89 -34.02 4.88 15.09
N GLY A 90 -34.22 5.46 13.91
CA GLY A 90 -34.86 6.76 13.72
C GLY A 90 -34.56 7.32 12.34
N TYR A 91 -34.81 8.60 12.11
CA TYR A 91 -34.44 9.28 10.87
C TYR A 91 -32.91 9.49 10.77
N GLY A 92 -32.35 9.25 9.59
CA GLY A 92 -31.07 9.81 9.15
C GLY A 92 -31.30 10.96 8.16
N SER A 93 -30.29 11.80 7.96
CA SER A 93 -30.34 12.90 7.00
C SER A 93 -28.95 13.19 6.42
N GLU A 94 -28.91 14.03 5.40
CA GLU A 94 -27.69 14.52 4.74
C GLU A 94 -27.74 16.05 4.70
N ALA A 95 -26.60 16.72 4.88
CA ALA A 95 -26.48 18.17 4.78
C ALA A 95 -25.19 18.57 4.06
N LEU A 96 -25.09 19.82 3.58
CA LEU A 96 -23.85 20.34 3.00
C LEU A 96 -22.80 20.58 4.10
N ALA A 97 -21.59 20.05 3.87
CA ALA A 97 -20.47 20.19 4.79
C ALA A 97 -19.78 21.56 4.61
N PRO A 98 -19.56 22.33 5.69
CA PRO A 98 -18.85 23.59 5.63
C PRO A 98 -17.46 23.47 5.03
N LYS A 99 -17.08 24.38 4.13
CA LYS A 99 -15.71 24.40 3.54
C LYS A 99 -14.60 24.36 4.60
N ARG A 100 -14.83 25.04 5.73
CA ARG A 100 -13.91 25.08 6.87
C ARG A 100 -13.59 23.69 7.44
N TRP A 101 -14.48 22.72 7.30
CA TRP A 101 -14.28 21.37 7.84
C TRP A 101 -13.31 20.52 7.01
N ARG A 102 -12.95 20.94 5.80
CA ARG A 102 -12.09 20.18 4.87
C ARG A 102 -12.56 18.71 4.74
N TRP A 103 -13.88 18.52 4.67
CA TRP A 103 -14.52 17.21 4.57
C TRP A 103 -14.32 16.65 3.14
N ALA A 104 -14.09 15.34 3.02
CA ALA A 104 -13.75 14.70 1.74
C ALA A 104 -14.88 14.70 0.70
N SER A 105 -16.10 15.08 1.11
CA SER A 105 -17.28 15.18 0.26
C SER A 105 -17.99 16.52 0.52
N PRO A 106 -18.68 17.11 -0.47
CA PRO A 106 -19.52 18.28 -0.24
C PRO A 106 -20.71 17.99 0.69
N ARG A 107 -21.00 16.72 0.97
CA ARG A 107 -22.14 16.29 1.80
C ARG A 107 -21.69 15.45 3.00
N ILE A 108 -22.41 15.57 4.10
CA ILE A 108 -22.17 14.83 5.33
C ILE A 108 -23.48 14.22 5.87
N GLN A 109 -23.41 12.97 6.31
CA GLN A 109 -24.55 12.27 6.92
C GLN A 109 -24.67 12.64 8.40
N MET A 110 -25.89 12.54 8.92
CA MET A 110 -26.20 12.81 10.32
C MET A 110 -27.36 11.94 10.83
N ILE A 111 -27.31 11.57 12.10
CA ILE A 111 -28.49 11.05 12.83
C ILE A 111 -29.33 12.21 13.35
N VAL A 112 -30.65 12.01 13.39
CA VAL A 112 -31.62 13.05 13.71
C VAL A 112 -32.15 12.86 15.13
N PRO A 113 -31.81 13.73 16.09
CA PRO A 113 -32.32 13.65 17.45
C PRO A 113 -33.79 14.11 17.52
N TRP A 114 -34.45 13.83 18.65
CA TRP A 114 -35.86 14.17 18.86
C TRP A 114 -36.15 15.67 18.73
N ASP A 115 -35.23 16.50 19.21
CA ASP A 115 -35.30 17.97 19.24
C ASP A 115 -34.76 18.64 17.97
N TYR A 116 -34.54 17.89 16.88
CA TYR A 116 -34.07 18.46 15.62
C TYR A 116 -34.91 19.66 15.15
N LYS A 117 -34.26 20.72 14.64
CA LYS A 117 -34.89 22.00 14.25
C LYS A 117 -35.61 22.76 15.38
N HIS A 118 -35.56 22.29 16.63
CA HIS A 118 -36.07 23.06 17.76
C HIS A 118 -35.22 24.33 17.97
N PRO A 119 -35.83 25.48 18.30
CA PRO A 119 -35.08 26.69 18.63
C PRO A 119 -34.09 26.47 19.78
N ASP A 120 -32.86 26.96 19.60
CA ASP A 120 -31.74 26.89 20.56
C ASP A 120 -31.09 28.28 20.75
N GLY A 121 -31.94 29.29 21.02
CA GLY A 121 -31.53 30.69 21.18
C GLY A 121 -32.09 31.62 20.08
N TYR A 122 -31.65 32.88 20.09
CA TYR A 122 -32.01 33.88 19.08
C TYR A 122 -31.29 33.51 17.77
N ASP A 123 -32.02 32.91 16.83
CA ASP A 123 -31.56 32.51 15.48
C ASP A 123 -30.71 31.22 15.36
N ARG A 124 -30.78 30.34 16.36
CA ARG A 124 -30.16 29.01 16.32
C ARG A 124 -31.20 27.92 16.41
N VAL A 125 -30.93 26.79 15.78
CA VAL A 125 -31.73 25.57 15.87
C VAL A 125 -30.84 24.39 16.20
N VAL A 126 -31.43 23.37 16.83
CA VAL A 126 -30.75 22.10 17.09
C VAL A 126 -30.54 21.36 15.77
N TRP A 127 -29.29 21.07 15.44
CA TRP A 127 -28.90 20.29 14.26
C TRP A 127 -28.82 18.79 14.55
N GLY A 128 -28.79 17.99 13.48
CA GLY A 128 -28.43 16.58 13.59
C GLY A 128 -27.03 16.39 14.18
N ILE A 129 -26.69 15.15 14.50
CA ILE A 129 -25.34 14.78 14.94
C ILE A 129 -24.60 14.23 13.71
N PRO A 130 -23.68 15.00 13.11
CA PRO A 130 -23.01 14.58 11.88
C PRO A 130 -21.97 13.50 12.13
N ASP A 131 -21.64 12.74 11.08
CA ASP A 131 -20.64 11.67 11.12
C ASP A 131 -19.28 12.13 11.66
N ARG A 132 -18.89 13.40 11.42
CA ARG A 132 -17.69 14.02 11.99
C ARG A 132 -17.73 14.01 13.52
N THR A 133 -18.85 14.40 14.11
CA THR A 133 -19.05 14.45 15.56
C THR A 133 -19.12 13.04 16.15
N LEU A 134 -19.87 12.13 15.50
CA LEU A 134 -19.90 10.72 15.89
C LEU A 134 -18.52 10.08 15.84
N GLY A 135 -17.75 10.34 14.77
CA GLY A 135 -16.39 9.82 14.59
C GLY A 135 -15.44 10.24 15.71
N VAL A 136 -15.49 11.50 16.14
CA VAL A 136 -14.70 11.99 17.28
C VAL A 136 -15.12 11.31 18.59
N LEU A 137 -16.42 11.24 18.88
CA LEU A 137 -16.93 10.62 20.10
C LEU A 137 -16.58 9.13 20.17
N LEU A 138 -16.76 8.39 19.07
CA LEU A 138 -16.38 6.98 18.97
C LEU A 138 -14.85 6.80 19.06
N GLY A 139 -14.07 7.74 18.52
CA GLY A 139 -12.62 7.79 18.69
C GLY A 139 -12.23 7.93 20.17
N GLN A 140 -12.89 8.81 20.93
CA GLN A 140 -12.67 8.97 22.37
C GLN A 140 -13.04 7.71 23.17
N ILE A 141 -14.15 7.04 22.81
CA ILE A 141 -14.51 5.76 23.42
C ILE A 141 -13.43 4.72 23.10
N ALA A 142 -12.94 4.63 21.86
CA ALA A 142 -11.91 3.67 21.50
C ALA A 142 -10.55 3.95 22.16
N GLU A 143 -10.16 5.22 22.28
CA GLU A 143 -8.92 5.62 22.96
C GLU A 143 -8.94 5.17 24.44
N SER A 144 -10.07 5.38 25.11
CA SER A 144 -10.24 5.04 26.53
C SER A 144 -10.56 3.55 26.78
N LYS A 145 -11.42 2.94 25.98
CA LYS A 145 -12.02 1.61 26.20
C LYS A 145 -11.59 0.54 25.22
N GLY A 146 -10.78 0.84 24.21
CA GLY A 146 -10.42 -0.12 23.15
C GLY A 146 -11.49 -0.21 22.04
N ASP A 147 -11.18 -0.94 20.98
CA ASP A 147 -11.95 -0.93 19.72
C ASP A 147 -13.08 -1.98 19.66
N ASN A 148 -13.45 -2.58 20.80
CA ASN A 148 -14.53 -3.57 20.89
C ASN A 148 -15.92 -2.91 20.88
N ILE A 149 -16.10 -1.98 19.97
CA ILE A 149 -17.28 -1.13 19.82
C ILE A 149 -18.03 -1.58 18.56
N THR A 150 -19.32 -1.83 18.71
CA THR A 150 -20.25 -2.12 17.62
C THR A 150 -21.25 -0.99 17.51
N VAL A 151 -21.39 -0.40 16.33
CA VAL A 151 -22.38 0.65 16.06
C VAL A 151 -23.36 0.11 15.02
N ILE A 152 -24.66 0.17 15.30
CA ILE A 152 -25.73 -0.37 14.45
C ILE A 152 -26.77 0.72 14.19
N PHE A 153 -26.90 1.18 12.95
CA PHE A 153 -27.88 2.20 12.56
C PHE A 153 -28.96 1.60 11.64
N ASP A 154 -30.20 1.56 12.14
CA ASP A 154 -31.41 1.27 11.36
C ASP A 154 -32.09 2.55 10.88
N SER A 155 -31.38 3.27 10.00
CA SER A 155 -31.75 4.56 9.39
C SER A 155 -31.11 4.72 8.00
N CYS A 156 -31.57 5.69 7.21
CA CYS A 156 -30.94 6.08 5.92
C CYS A 156 -30.85 7.59 5.75
N SER A 157 -30.02 8.07 4.83
CA SER A 157 -29.81 9.52 4.58
C SER A 157 -30.44 10.03 3.28
N SER A 158 -31.21 9.18 2.57
CA SER A 158 -31.80 9.52 1.26
C SER A 158 -33.33 9.58 1.32
N ASP A 159 -33.91 10.57 0.62
CA ASP A 159 -35.33 10.64 0.27
C ASP A 159 -35.44 11.07 -1.19
N TYR A 160 -35.83 10.15 -2.07
CA TYR A 160 -36.18 10.47 -3.44
C TYR A 160 -37.68 10.25 -3.59
N GLY A 161 -38.43 11.34 -3.73
CA GLY A 161 -39.90 11.34 -3.80
C GLY A 161 -40.45 10.27 -4.74
N SER A 162 -41.04 9.22 -4.16
CA SER A 162 -41.90 8.28 -4.86
C SER A 162 -43.01 7.82 -3.93
N GLN A 163 -44.26 7.88 -4.39
CA GLN A 163 -45.45 7.43 -3.68
C GLN A 163 -45.30 5.96 -3.26
N LEU A 164 -44.90 5.73 -2.01
CA LEU A 164 -44.86 4.41 -1.40
C LEU A 164 -46.27 4.00 -0.97
N ARG A 165 -46.55 2.69 -0.99
CA ARG A 165 -47.79 2.10 -0.46
C ARG A 165 -47.96 2.50 1.02
N SER A 166 -49.20 2.71 1.49
CA SER A 166 -49.49 3.29 2.83
C SER A 166 -48.91 2.53 4.04
N GLU A 167 -48.42 1.30 3.85
CA GLU A 167 -47.85 0.45 4.91
C GLU A 167 -46.32 0.53 5.06
N VAL A 168 -45.60 1.25 4.17
CA VAL A 168 -44.13 1.34 4.17
C VAL A 168 -43.69 2.77 4.49
N ARG A 169 -42.93 2.96 5.57
CA ARG A 169 -42.31 4.25 5.93
C ARG A 169 -40.80 4.19 5.72
N VAL A 170 -40.19 5.29 5.31
CA VAL A 170 -38.73 5.42 5.09
C VAL A 170 -38.11 6.12 6.28
N ARG A 171 -36.95 5.63 6.74
CA ARG A 171 -36.20 6.16 7.89
C ARG A 171 -35.09 7.14 7.45
N GLY A 172 -35.40 7.98 6.48
CA GLY A 172 -34.48 8.98 5.93
C GLY A 172 -35.19 10.25 5.52
N ILE A 173 -34.47 11.36 5.65
CA ILE A 173 -34.89 12.70 5.22
C ILE A 173 -33.94 13.12 4.10
N GLY A 174 -34.50 13.72 3.05
CA GLY A 174 -33.72 14.24 1.92
C GLY A 174 -32.67 15.27 2.32
N LEU A 175 -31.75 15.53 1.38
CA LEU A 175 -30.66 16.49 1.53
C LEU A 175 -31.19 17.83 2.05
N GLN A 176 -30.64 18.30 3.17
CA GLN A 176 -30.85 19.66 3.62
C GLN A 176 -30.01 20.59 2.74
N GLU A 177 -30.67 21.46 1.97
CA GLU A 177 -30.01 22.45 1.09
C GLU A 177 -29.21 23.50 1.87
N ARG A 178 -29.49 23.66 3.17
CA ARG A 178 -28.76 24.58 4.04
C ARG A 178 -27.47 23.94 4.55
N GLU A 179 -26.36 24.65 4.36
CA GLU A 179 -25.04 24.31 4.92
C GLU A 179 -25.09 24.31 6.46
N LEU A 180 -24.40 23.35 7.08
CA LEU A 180 -24.28 23.30 8.54
C LEU A 180 -23.50 24.52 9.07
N PRO A 181 -23.69 24.93 10.33
CA PRO A 181 -22.85 25.96 10.93
C PRO A 181 -21.39 25.51 10.98
N ALA A 182 -20.47 26.36 10.52
CA ALA A 182 -19.05 26.02 10.46
C ALA A 182 -18.41 25.80 11.85
N ASP A 183 -19.02 26.34 12.90
CA ASP A 183 -18.63 26.22 14.32
C ASP A 183 -19.35 25.09 15.08
N LEU A 184 -20.21 24.32 14.40
CA LEU A 184 -20.96 23.23 15.04
C LEU A 184 -19.99 22.19 15.63
N ASP A 185 -20.13 21.95 16.93
CA ASP A 185 -19.36 20.99 17.73
C ASP A 185 -17.84 21.27 17.81
N ASP A 186 -17.38 22.50 17.59
CA ASP A 186 -15.96 22.84 17.72
C ASP A 186 -15.38 22.50 19.10
N ASP A 187 -16.16 22.64 20.17
CA ASP A 187 -15.78 22.27 21.54
C ASP A 187 -15.59 20.75 21.73
N LEU A 188 -16.17 19.94 20.84
CA LEU A 188 -16.00 18.49 20.81
C LEU A 188 -14.81 18.08 19.95
N VAL A 189 -14.60 18.78 18.83
CA VAL A 189 -13.68 18.39 17.75
C VAL A 189 -12.29 19.05 17.87
N LEU A 190 -12.18 20.18 18.57
CA LEU A 190 -10.94 20.91 18.80
C LEU A 190 -10.65 20.99 20.32
N PRO A 191 -10.02 19.98 20.93
CA PRO A 191 -9.65 20.06 22.34
C PRO A 191 -8.69 21.23 22.57
N SER A 192 -9.04 22.12 23.51
CA SER A 192 -8.22 23.24 23.94
C SER A 192 -7.06 22.75 24.84
N THR A 193 -6.07 22.05 24.29
CA THR A 193 -4.80 21.78 24.99
C THR A 193 -3.62 21.66 24.02
N VAL A 194 -2.58 22.41 24.32
CA VAL A 194 -1.27 22.50 23.67
C VAL A 194 -0.69 21.13 23.32
N GLY A 195 -0.31 20.94 22.04
CA GLY A 195 0.36 19.75 21.52
C GLY A 195 -0.36 19.20 20.28
N SER A 196 0.25 19.36 19.11
CA SER A 196 -0.27 18.91 17.81
C SER A 196 -0.86 17.51 17.86
N ARG A 197 -2.17 17.39 17.63
CA ARG A 197 -2.82 16.17 17.14
C ARG A 197 -3.56 16.52 15.86
N ALA A 198 -3.20 15.85 14.78
CA ALA A 198 -3.87 15.97 13.49
C ALA A 198 -5.38 15.77 13.66
N LEU A 199 -6.18 16.64 13.04
CA LEU A 199 -7.63 16.47 12.99
C LEU A 199 -7.95 15.12 12.32
N PRO A 200 -8.62 14.17 13.01
CA PRO A 200 -8.93 12.91 12.39
C PRO A 200 -9.99 13.15 11.31
N LYS A 201 -9.61 13.03 10.03
CA LYS A 201 -10.53 12.81 8.92
C LYS A 201 -11.10 11.38 9.01
N LEU A 202 -11.72 11.02 10.14
CA LEU A 202 -12.35 9.71 10.28
C LEU A 202 -13.77 9.78 9.69
N GLN A 203 -13.95 9.15 8.54
CA GLN A 203 -15.28 8.73 8.12
C GLN A 203 -15.75 7.62 9.06
N LEU A 204 -17.00 7.72 9.54
CA LEU A 204 -17.64 6.70 10.40
C LEU A 204 -17.51 5.29 9.78
N ARG A 205 -17.54 5.21 8.45
CA ARG A 205 -17.52 4.02 7.61
C ARG A 205 -16.14 3.33 7.47
N GLU A 206 -15.05 4.08 7.64
CA GLU A 206 -13.67 3.58 7.47
C GLU A 206 -12.89 3.57 8.81
N ALA A 207 -13.63 3.62 9.92
CA ALA A 207 -13.05 3.84 11.24
C ALA A 207 -12.28 2.62 11.78
N ARG A 208 -11.11 2.88 12.38
CA ARG A 208 -10.35 1.91 13.19
C ARG A 208 -10.95 1.70 14.60
N SER A 209 -11.87 2.58 15.02
CA SER A 209 -12.40 2.61 16.38
C SER A 209 -13.53 1.62 16.64
N HIS A 210 -14.28 1.20 15.61
CA HIS A 210 -15.50 0.41 15.79
C HIS A 210 -15.85 -0.41 14.52
N VAL A 211 -16.78 -1.35 14.67
CA VAL A 211 -17.47 -1.99 13.54
C VAL A 211 -18.82 -1.30 13.35
N PHE A 212 -19.13 -0.90 12.12
CA PHE A 212 -20.36 -0.19 11.78
C PHE A 212 -21.27 -1.06 10.90
N LEU A 213 -22.51 -1.27 11.36
CA LEU A 213 -23.57 -1.93 10.61
C LEU A 213 -24.63 -0.91 10.22
N SER A 214 -24.88 -0.73 8.92
CA SER A 214 -25.94 0.16 8.44
C SER A 214 -27.03 -0.61 7.71
N ALA A 215 -28.27 -0.13 7.83
CA ALA A 215 -29.43 -0.81 7.27
C ALA A 215 -29.49 -0.88 5.74
N CYS A 216 -28.83 0.04 5.04
CA CYS A 216 -28.85 0.12 3.58
C CYS A 216 -27.60 0.85 3.02
N ALA A 217 -27.33 0.69 1.72
CA ALA A 217 -26.27 1.44 1.02
C ALA A 217 -26.60 2.94 0.90
N LEU A 218 -25.59 3.75 0.52
CA LEU A 218 -25.66 5.21 0.45
C LEU A 218 -26.84 5.77 -0.38
N HIS A 219 -27.28 5.03 -1.40
CA HIS A 219 -28.36 5.44 -2.32
C HIS A 219 -29.64 4.60 -2.17
N GLU A 220 -29.73 3.82 -1.10
CA GLU A 220 -30.88 2.97 -0.79
C GLU A 220 -31.66 3.52 0.41
N ARG A 221 -32.79 2.87 0.74
CA ARG A 221 -33.72 3.32 1.78
C ARG A 221 -33.87 2.29 2.87
N ALA A 222 -33.62 2.69 4.11
CA ALA A 222 -34.03 1.92 5.28
C ALA A 222 -35.53 2.11 5.48
N SER A 223 -36.27 1.00 5.56
CA SER A 223 -37.73 1.01 5.64
C SER A 223 -38.25 0.34 6.90
N GLU A 224 -39.44 0.74 7.35
CA GLU A 224 -40.22 -0.01 8.34
C GLU A 224 -41.54 -0.49 7.76
N ILE A 225 -41.89 -1.74 8.10
CA ILE A 225 -43.07 -2.46 7.62
C ILE A 225 -43.77 -3.06 8.82
N LYS A 226 -45.02 -2.68 9.08
CA LYS A 226 -45.83 -3.18 10.22
C LYS A 226 -45.13 -2.97 11.57
N SER A 227 -44.70 -1.74 11.86
CA SER A 227 -44.08 -1.34 13.14
C SER A 227 -42.76 -2.05 13.47
N THR A 228 -41.96 -2.36 12.45
CA THR A 228 -40.59 -2.84 12.61
C THR A 228 -39.75 -2.50 11.39
N GLY A 229 -38.51 -2.11 11.63
CA GLY A 229 -37.48 -1.89 10.64
C GLY A 229 -37.17 -3.20 9.91
N THR A 230 -37.13 -3.14 8.59
CA THR A 230 -36.81 -4.30 7.75
C THR A 230 -35.42 -4.85 8.08
N PHE A 231 -34.47 -3.96 8.42
CA PHE A 231 -33.12 -4.34 8.82
C PHE A 231 -33.11 -4.96 10.22
N THR A 232 -33.64 -4.31 11.25
CA THR A 232 -33.63 -4.88 12.62
C THR A 232 -34.34 -6.24 12.69
N ARG A 233 -35.45 -6.40 11.97
CA ARG A 233 -36.13 -7.69 11.86
C ARG A 233 -35.25 -8.76 11.21
N ALA A 234 -34.50 -8.41 10.16
CA ALA A 234 -33.59 -9.32 9.49
C ALA A 234 -32.37 -9.66 10.37
N LEU A 235 -31.80 -8.67 11.04
CA LEU A 235 -30.70 -8.80 11.99
C LEU A 235 -31.05 -9.77 13.12
N LEU A 236 -32.19 -9.58 13.79
CA LEU A 236 -32.67 -10.48 14.85
C LEU A 236 -32.98 -11.90 14.33
N ARG A 237 -33.42 -12.05 13.08
CA ARG A 237 -33.58 -13.37 12.44
C ARG A 237 -32.25 -14.02 12.14
N ALA A 238 -31.25 -13.26 11.70
CA ALA A 238 -29.92 -13.78 11.42
C ALA A 238 -29.25 -14.32 12.69
N PHE A 239 -29.53 -13.74 13.86
CA PHE A 239 -29.07 -14.26 15.15
C PHE A 239 -29.72 -15.59 15.56
N LYS A 240 -30.84 -16.01 14.96
CA LYS A 240 -31.50 -17.26 15.35
C LYS A 240 -30.70 -18.49 14.92
N GLY A 241 -30.48 -19.39 15.88
CA GLY A 241 -29.90 -20.71 15.64
C GLY A 241 -28.40 -20.70 15.32
N ILE A 242 -27.67 -19.68 15.78
CA ILE A 242 -26.20 -19.58 15.66
C ILE A 242 -25.56 -19.21 17.00
N ASP A 243 -24.33 -19.68 17.24
CA ASP A 243 -23.49 -19.14 18.30
C ASP A 243 -22.90 -17.80 17.83
N THR A 244 -23.19 -16.74 18.55
CA THR A 244 -22.71 -15.39 18.24
C THR A 244 -21.19 -15.26 18.40
N ALA A 245 -20.55 -16.12 19.20
CA ALA A 245 -19.08 -16.18 19.27
C ALA A 245 -18.43 -16.87 18.06
N GLU A 246 -19.21 -17.53 17.20
CA GLU A 246 -18.76 -18.25 16.01
C GLU A 246 -19.08 -17.54 14.70
N ILE A 247 -19.77 -16.40 14.76
CA ILE A 247 -20.07 -15.59 13.58
C ILE A 247 -19.30 -14.27 13.65
N THR A 248 -18.81 -13.83 12.49
CA THR A 248 -18.20 -12.51 12.33
C THR A 248 -19.27 -11.47 12.00
N TYR A 249 -18.99 -10.17 12.16
CA TYR A 249 -19.95 -9.13 11.77
C TYR A 249 -20.31 -9.22 10.28
N GLU A 250 -19.33 -9.47 9.42
CA GLU A 250 -19.55 -9.73 8.00
C GLU A 250 -20.37 -11.01 7.75
N GLY A 251 -20.06 -12.11 8.47
CA GLY A 251 -20.82 -13.36 8.39
C GLY A 251 -22.29 -13.18 8.79
N LEU A 252 -22.55 -12.33 9.78
CA LEU A 252 -23.89 -11.97 10.23
C LEU A 252 -24.67 -11.24 9.13
N ILE A 253 -24.04 -10.28 8.45
CA ILE A 253 -24.65 -9.54 7.34
C ILE A 253 -24.94 -10.46 6.16
N LYS A 254 -24.01 -11.35 5.79
CA LYS A 254 -24.24 -12.37 4.75
C LYS A 254 -25.43 -13.28 5.09
N ARG A 255 -25.63 -13.60 6.37
CA ARG A 255 -26.74 -14.45 6.84
C ARG A 255 -28.11 -13.77 6.78
N MET A 256 -28.18 -12.44 6.79
CA MET A 256 -29.46 -11.72 6.61
C MET A 256 -30.08 -11.97 5.23
N GLY A 257 -29.25 -12.35 4.24
CA GLY A 257 -29.65 -12.54 2.86
C GLY A 257 -30.03 -11.22 2.17
N ASN A 258 -30.55 -11.32 0.95
CA ASN A 258 -30.98 -10.14 0.21
C ASN A 258 -32.29 -9.59 0.78
N LEU A 259 -32.26 -8.36 1.28
CA LEU A 259 -33.48 -7.65 1.67
C LEU A 259 -33.98 -6.84 0.46
N PRO A 260 -35.28 -6.90 0.13
CA PRO A 260 -35.82 -6.12 -0.98
C PRO A 260 -35.63 -4.61 -0.72
N LEU A 261 -35.05 -3.90 -1.69
CA LEU A 261 -34.88 -2.43 -1.70
C LEU A 261 -33.87 -1.85 -0.68
N GLN A 262 -33.19 -2.68 0.09
CA GLN A 262 -32.13 -2.26 1.03
C GLN A 262 -31.05 -3.34 1.16
N THR A 263 -29.80 -2.93 1.10
CA THR A 263 -28.61 -3.77 1.18
C THR A 263 -27.82 -3.41 2.43
N PRO A 264 -27.93 -4.19 3.52
CA PRO A 264 -27.19 -3.91 4.74
C PRO A 264 -25.68 -3.88 4.50
N GLN A 265 -24.98 -2.92 5.12
CA GLN A 265 -23.53 -2.79 4.99
C GLN A 265 -22.83 -3.17 6.30
N CYS A 266 -21.63 -3.72 6.18
CA CYS A 266 -20.71 -4.01 7.27
C CYS A 266 -19.38 -3.31 6.99
N GLU A 267 -19.05 -2.33 7.82
CA GLU A 267 -17.97 -1.37 7.60
C GLU A 267 -17.07 -1.27 8.85
N GLY A 268 -15.86 -0.72 8.70
CA GLY A 268 -14.83 -0.68 9.76
C GLY A 268 -13.73 -1.75 9.68
N LEU A 269 -12.59 -1.47 10.33
CA LEU A 269 -11.38 -2.32 10.28
C LEU A 269 -11.62 -3.76 10.77
N ASN A 270 -12.45 -3.91 11.80
CA ASN A 270 -12.69 -5.17 12.50
C ASN A 270 -13.97 -5.91 12.03
N LYS A 271 -14.45 -5.69 10.80
CA LYS A 271 -15.70 -6.28 10.27
C LYS A 271 -15.70 -7.81 10.17
N ASP A 272 -14.52 -8.41 10.08
CA ASP A 272 -14.27 -9.86 10.08
C ASP A 272 -14.02 -10.40 11.49
N ARG A 273 -13.98 -9.55 12.51
CA ARG A 273 -13.92 -9.95 13.92
C ARG A 273 -15.18 -10.71 14.29
N PHE A 274 -15.04 -11.73 15.14
CA PHE A 274 -16.18 -12.37 15.80
C PHE A 274 -16.95 -11.36 16.63
N LEU A 275 -18.28 -11.51 16.70
CA LEU A 275 -19.11 -10.58 17.44
C LEU A 275 -18.61 -10.41 18.87
N PHE A 276 -18.48 -9.16 19.31
CA PHE A 276 -18.00 -8.77 20.63
C PHE A 276 -16.65 -9.38 21.01
N ASN A 277 -15.83 -9.71 20.00
CA ASN A 277 -14.54 -10.39 20.15
C ASN A 277 -14.65 -11.71 20.95
N ARG A 278 -15.76 -12.45 20.77
CA ARG A 278 -16.11 -13.69 21.49
C ARG A 278 -16.25 -13.55 23.01
N LYS A 279 -16.17 -12.33 23.55
CA LYS A 279 -16.29 -12.09 25.00
C LYS A 279 -17.71 -12.32 25.51
N VAL A 280 -18.68 -12.34 24.60
CA VAL A 280 -20.08 -12.60 24.89
C VAL A 280 -20.55 -13.64 23.88
N SER A 281 -20.95 -14.79 24.40
CA SER A 281 -21.48 -15.89 23.62
C SER A 281 -22.86 -16.22 24.13
N ASN A 282 -23.77 -16.51 23.21
CA ASN A 282 -25.09 -17.03 23.53
C ASN A 282 -25.08 -18.56 23.70
N ILE A 283 -24.03 -19.31 23.28
CA ILE A 283 -23.89 -20.78 23.39
C ILE A 283 -22.39 -21.18 23.40
N LYS A 284 -21.92 -22.10 24.27
CA LYS A 284 -20.51 -22.59 24.23
C LYS A 284 -20.12 -23.16 22.83
N SER A 285 -19.14 -22.54 22.15
CA SER A 285 -18.70 -22.78 20.76
C SER A 285 -18.29 -24.23 20.45
N VAL A 286 -18.75 -24.77 19.31
CA VAL A 286 -18.35 -26.05 18.72
C VAL A 286 -18.28 -26.04 17.17
N LEU A 287 -17.23 -26.65 16.62
CA LEU A 287 -16.92 -26.71 15.17
C LEU A 287 -17.39 -28.00 14.50
N SER A 288 -17.59 -27.96 13.18
CA SER A 288 -17.92 -29.15 12.39
C SER A 288 -16.67 -29.98 12.07
N ALA A 289 -16.74 -31.29 12.33
CA ALA A 289 -15.67 -32.22 12.03
C ALA A 289 -16.17 -33.37 11.14
N THR A 290 -15.39 -33.71 10.12
CA THR A 290 -15.75 -34.75 9.14
C THR A 290 -14.70 -35.85 9.11
N LEU A 291 -15.10 -37.10 9.31
CA LEU A 291 -14.21 -38.25 9.25
C LEU A 291 -14.20 -38.85 7.83
N LYS A 292 -13.02 -38.91 7.22
CA LYS A 292 -12.77 -39.58 5.94
C LYS A 292 -11.44 -40.34 6.02
N ASP A 293 -11.44 -41.62 5.64
CA ASP A 293 -10.23 -42.46 5.56
C ASP A 293 -9.35 -42.47 6.84
N GLY A 294 -9.99 -42.41 8.01
CA GLY A 294 -9.29 -42.39 9.31
C GLY A 294 -8.72 -41.03 9.73
N SER A 295 -8.88 -39.99 8.92
CA SER A 295 -8.51 -38.61 9.22
C SER A 295 -9.76 -37.76 9.46
N LEU A 296 -9.74 -37.01 10.55
CA LEU A 296 -10.75 -36.01 10.90
C LEU A 296 -10.35 -34.67 10.31
N THR A 297 -11.19 -34.08 9.47
CA THR A 297 -11.06 -32.70 8.98
C THR A 297 -11.98 -31.81 9.78
N ILE A 298 -11.43 -30.84 10.50
CA ILE A 298 -12.16 -29.87 11.32
C ILE A 298 -12.28 -28.57 10.53
N ALA A 299 -13.49 -28.27 10.06
CA ALA A 299 -13.77 -27.08 9.27
C ALA A 299 -13.92 -25.85 10.18
N GLY A 300 -13.41 -24.70 9.74
CA GLY A 300 -13.42 -23.47 10.55
C GLY A 300 -12.33 -23.44 11.63
N ALA A 301 -11.40 -24.39 11.60
CA ALA A 301 -10.23 -24.47 12.49
C ALA A 301 -8.97 -24.62 11.63
N GLY A 302 -8.38 -23.52 11.18
CA GLY A 302 -7.16 -23.53 10.35
C GLY A 302 -6.17 -22.46 10.81
N ALA A 303 -5.07 -22.30 10.08
CA ALA A 303 -4.01 -21.32 10.42
C ALA A 303 -4.58 -19.91 10.54
N PHE A 304 -5.54 -19.53 9.69
CA PHE A 304 -6.17 -18.21 9.74
C PHE A 304 -7.12 -18.04 10.92
N HIS A 305 -7.61 -19.13 11.48
CA HIS A 305 -8.39 -19.14 12.71
C HIS A 305 -7.48 -19.23 13.96
N GLY A 306 -6.16 -19.08 13.77
CA GLY A 306 -5.14 -19.15 14.81
C GLY A 306 -4.82 -20.57 15.28
N ILE A 307 -5.27 -21.61 14.57
CA ILE A 307 -5.04 -23.01 14.92
C ILE A 307 -3.67 -23.45 14.42
N SER A 308 -2.89 -24.08 15.29
CA SER A 308 -1.56 -24.57 14.97
C SER A 308 -1.46 -26.10 15.04
N ILE A 309 -0.40 -26.65 14.47
CA ILE A 309 -0.04 -28.06 14.64
C ILE A 309 0.19 -28.31 16.14
N GLY A 310 -0.41 -29.36 16.69
CA GLY A 310 -0.42 -29.65 18.12
C GLY A 310 -1.70 -29.19 18.83
N SER A 311 -2.58 -28.41 18.18
CA SER A 311 -3.90 -28.06 18.74
C SER A 311 -4.71 -29.29 19.11
N GLN A 312 -5.36 -29.28 20.27
CA GLN A 312 -6.22 -30.36 20.73
C GLN A 312 -7.69 -29.98 20.58
N PHE A 313 -8.48 -30.89 20.00
CA PHE A 313 -9.93 -30.76 19.90
C PHE A 313 -10.61 -31.92 20.62
N ALA A 314 -11.58 -31.62 21.48
CA ALA A 314 -12.53 -32.59 22.02
C ALA A 314 -13.66 -32.82 21.01
N ILE A 315 -14.06 -34.08 20.79
CA ILE A 315 -14.98 -34.48 19.71
C ILE A 315 -16.25 -35.12 20.31
N TRP A 316 -17.43 -34.74 19.82
CA TRP A 316 -18.75 -35.30 20.16
C TRP A 316 -19.51 -35.76 18.92
N ARG A 317 -20.57 -36.58 19.08
CA ARG A 317 -21.43 -36.99 17.95
C ARG A 317 -22.26 -35.82 17.44
N SER A 318 -22.76 -35.00 18.37
CA SER A 318 -23.66 -33.88 18.07
C SER A 318 -23.60 -32.83 19.17
N GLN A 319 -24.16 -31.65 18.91
CA GLN A 319 -24.17 -30.53 19.85
C GLN A 319 -24.99 -30.83 21.12
N SER A 320 -26.00 -31.71 21.03
CA SER A 320 -26.77 -32.16 22.21
C SER A 320 -25.96 -32.99 23.20
N ASP A 321 -24.80 -33.51 22.80
CA ASP A 321 -23.95 -34.35 23.66
C ASP A 321 -22.91 -33.56 24.46
N LEU A 322 -22.81 -32.24 24.26
CA LEU A 322 -21.84 -31.36 24.94
C LEU A 322 -21.87 -31.40 26.47
N PRO A 323 -23.01 -31.65 27.16
CA PRO A 323 -23.02 -31.83 28.61
C PRO A 323 -22.30 -33.08 29.10
N ASN A 324 -21.98 -34.03 28.21
CA ASN A 324 -21.32 -35.30 28.53
C ASN A 324 -19.82 -35.29 28.13
N ASP A 325 -19.08 -36.31 28.58
CA ASP A 325 -17.67 -36.50 28.20
C ASP A 325 -17.48 -36.63 26.68
N PRO A 326 -16.39 -36.06 26.12
CA PRO A 326 -16.12 -36.16 24.69
C PRO A 326 -15.84 -37.60 24.26
N LEU A 327 -16.23 -37.94 23.03
CA LEU A 327 -15.92 -39.23 22.41
C LEU A 327 -14.42 -39.49 22.32
N ALA A 328 -13.64 -38.44 22.04
CA ALA A 328 -12.20 -38.47 21.91
C ALA A 328 -11.64 -37.05 22.02
N THR A 329 -10.36 -36.94 22.38
CA THR A 329 -9.55 -35.76 22.13
C THR A 329 -8.58 -36.09 21.00
N VAL A 330 -8.52 -35.23 19.98
CA VAL A 330 -7.63 -35.39 18.83
C VAL A 330 -6.61 -34.27 18.78
N THR A 331 -5.39 -34.58 18.37
CA THR A 331 -4.31 -33.61 18.18
C THR A 331 -4.12 -33.35 16.70
N VAL A 332 -4.17 -32.07 16.31
CA VAL A 332 -3.98 -31.61 14.94
C VAL A 332 -2.54 -31.90 14.50
N ASN A 333 -2.38 -32.61 13.39
CA ASN A 333 -1.07 -32.93 12.81
C ASN A 333 -0.80 -32.19 11.50
N ALA A 334 -1.82 -31.60 10.88
CA ALA A 334 -1.67 -30.74 9.72
C ALA A 334 -2.69 -29.61 9.78
N VAL A 335 -2.26 -28.41 9.43
CA VAL A 335 -3.10 -27.22 9.39
C VAL A 335 -3.08 -26.66 7.98
N ARG A 336 -4.27 -26.37 7.46
CA ARG A 336 -4.47 -25.57 6.25
C ARG A 336 -5.08 -24.23 6.64
N GLY A 337 -5.30 -23.38 5.66
CA GLY A 337 -5.86 -22.06 5.88
C GLY A 337 -7.12 -22.02 6.77
N HIS A 338 -8.15 -22.76 6.37
CA HIS A 338 -9.46 -22.76 7.03
C HIS A 338 -9.82 -24.06 7.75
N GLU A 339 -8.97 -25.08 7.66
CA GLU A 339 -9.25 -26.41 8.19
C GLU A 339 -8.01 -27.05 8.78
N SER A 340 -8.22 -27.97 9.71
CA SER A 340 -7.17 -28.75 10.35
C SER A 340 -7.48 -30.21 10.22
N MET A 341 -6.42 -31.01 10.15
CA MET A 341 -6.52 -32.45 10.05
C MET A 341 -5.92 -33.08 11.31
N ALA A 342 -6.60 -34.12 11.81
CA ALA A 342 -6.14 -34.89 12.95
C ALA A 342 -6.43 -36.39 12.74
N PRO A 343 -5.52 -37.30 13.12
CA PRO A 343 -5.77 -38.73 13.05
C PRO A 343 -6.84 -39.13 14.08
N PHE A 344 -7.81 -39.95 13.68
CA PHE A 344 -8.89 -40.40 14.55
C PHE A 344 -8.80 -41.91 14.82
N LYS A 345 -8.30 -42.31 15.99
CA LYS A 345 -7.90 -43.70 16.30
C LYS A 345 -8.92 -44.54 17.08
N LYS A 346 -10.21 -44.16 17.16
CA LYS A 346 -11.20 -44.99 17.86
C LYS A 346 -11.73 -46.09 16.92
N LYS A 347 -11.62 -47.37 17.32
CA LYS A 347 -12.41 -48.45 16.71
C LYS A 347 -13.88 -48.12 16.93
N VAL A 348 -14.58 -47.64 15.91
CA VAL A 348 -16.02 -47.50 15.98
C VAL A 348 -16.58 -48.90 15.82
N GLU A 349 -16.82 -49.58 16.94
CA GLU A 349 -17.37 -50.92 16.96
C GLU A 349 -18.74 -50.94 16.25
N SER A 350 -18.84 -51.87 15.29
CA SER A 350 -20.05 -52.50 14.75
C SER A 350 -21.21 -51.59 14.31
N MET A 351 -21.39 -51.45 12.99
CA MET A 351 -22.64 -51.85 12.31
C MET A 351 -22.50 -51.69 10.77
N ALA A 352 -22.53 -52.85 10.10
CA ALA A 352 -22.76 -53.17 8.67
C ALA A 352 -21.81 -52.62 7.55
N PRO A 353 -21.44 -53.47 6.58
CA PRO A 353 -20.56 -53.11 5.45
C PRO A 353 -21.38 -52.51 4.30
N PHE A 354 -21.52 -51.18 4.26
CA PHE A 354 -21.98 -50.49 3.05
C PHE A 354 -21.26 -49.14 2.92
N ARG A 355 -20.55 -48.98 1.79
CA ARG A 355 -20.04 -47.74 1.15
C ARG A 355 -19.81 -46.53 2.06
N MET A 356 -18.54 -46.14 2.19
CA MET A 356 -18.02 -44.90 2.80
C MET A 356 -19.05 -43.75 2.92
N LYS A 357 -19.82 -43.73 4.00
CA LYS A 357 -20.60 -42.56 4.40
C LYS A 357 -19.68 -41.64 5.19
N VAL A 358 -19.44 -40.45 4.64
CA VAL A 358 -18.87 -39.31 5.35
C VAL A 358 -19.61 -39.16 6.69
N ARG A 359 -18.88 -39.24 7.82
CA ARG A 359 -19.48 -39.09 9.17
C ARG A 359 -19.17 -37.69 9.70
N ARG A 360 -20.22 -37.00 10.14
CA ARG A 360 -20.13 -35.66 10.75
C ARG A 360 -20.10 -35.77 12.27
N PHE A 361 -19.26 -34.96 12.88
CA PHE A 361 -19.02 -34.82 14.30
C PHE A 361 -18.98 -33.33 14.66
N VAL A 362 -18.94 -33.08 15.96
CA VAL A 362 -18.81 -31.74 16.54
C VAL A 362 -17.51 -31.69 17.33
N ALA A 363 -16.74 -30.61 17.22
CA ALA A 363 -15.39 -30.48 17.77
C ALA A 363 -15.26 -29.18 18.57
N GLN A 364 -14.86 -29.24 19.84
CA GLN A 364 -14.54 -28.06 20.63
C GLN A 364 -13.04 -27.96 20.83
N ILE A 365 -12.48 -26.77 20.66
CA ILE A 365 -11.07 -26.56 20.96
C ILE A 365 -10.81 -26.74 22.46
N LYS A 366 -9.83 -27.56 22.78
CA LYS A 366 -9.38 -27.82 24.15
C LYS A 366 -8.09 -27.08 24.45
N GLU A 367 -7.17 -27.09 23.50
CA GLU A 367 -5.84 -26.49 23.64
C GLU A 367 -5.33 -26.05 22.27
N ASN A 368 -4.62 -24.93 22.20
CA ASN A 368 -4.07 -24.40 20.96
C ASN A 368 -2.66 -23.83 21.21
N PRO A 369 -1.59 -24.52 20.78
CA PRO A 369 -0.23 -24.03 20.97
C PRO A 369 0.05 -22.88 20.01
N LYS A 370 -0.06 -21.64 20.47
CA LYS A 370 0.29 -20.47 19.64
C LYS A 370 1.77 -20.52 19.20
N PRO A 371 2.13 -20.05 17.98
CA PRO A 371 3.51 -19.91 17.56
C PRO A 371 4.27 -19.02 18.55
N GLN A 372 5.48 -19.43 18.89
CA GLN A 372 6.25 -18.84 19.98
C GLN A 372 7.28 -17.85 19.44
N LEU A 373 7.23 -16.62 19.92
CA LEU A 373 8.23 -15.59 19.64
C LEU A 373 9.47 -15.83 20.52
N PHE A 374 10.63 -16.01 19.92
CA PHE A 374 11.89 -16.11 20.65
C PHE A 374 12.37 -14.73 21.04
N ILE A 375 12.51 -14.50 22.34
CA ILE A 375 12.98 -13.25 22.92
C ILE A 375 14.25 -13.47 23.74
N HIS A 376 15.16 -12.52 23.69
CA HIS A 376 16.34 -12.50 24.56
C HIS A 376 16.10 -11.55 25.74
N VAL A 377 16.09 -12.06 26.96
CA VAL A 377 15.87 -11.25 28.16
C VAL A 377 17.11 -11.32 29.05
N PRO A 378 17.83 -10.21 29.27
CA PRO A 378 18.96 -10.17 30.21
C PRO A 378 18.55 -10.58 31.62
N GLN A 379 19.47 -11.23 32.34
CA GLN A 379 19.21 -11.71 33.71
C GLN A 379 18.79 -10.59 34.67
N SER A 380 19.30 -9.38 34.46
CA SER A 380 18.92 -8.20 35.24
C SER A 380 17.42 -7.89 35.16
N ILE A 381 16.81 -8.04 33.97
CA ILE A 381 15.37 -7.81 33.74
C ILE A 381 14.56 -9.01 34.24
N GLN A 382 15.06 -10.23 34.06
CA GLN A 382 14.38 -11.42 34.58
C GLN A 382 14.21 -11.40 36.11
N ASN A 383 15.11 -10.72 36.82
CA ASN A 383 15.08 -10.57 38.27
C ASN A 383 14.20 -9.38 38.74
N MET A 384 13.61 -8.60 37.83
CA MET A 384 12.73 -7.48 38.19
C MET A 384 11.33 -7.97 38.55
N ASP A 385 10.68 -7.31 39.52
CA ASP A 385 9.34 -7.66 39.98
C ASP A 385 8.30 -7.66 38.86
N CYS A 386 8.43 -6.74 37.88
CA CYS A 386 7.53 -6.67 36.73
C CYS A 386 7.61 -7.93 35.85
N PHE A 387 8.81 -8.47 35.65
CA PHE A 387 9.02 -9.69 34.86
C PHE A 387 8.52 -10.91 35.61
N ILE A 388 8.87 -11.03 36.90
CA ILE A 388 8.43 -12.12 37.79
C ILE A 388 6.91 -12.14 37.89
N SER A 389 6.27 -10.98 38.09
CA SER A 389 4.81 -10.87 38.16
C SER A 389 4.11 -11.09 36.81
N MET A 390 4.78 -10.85 35.69
CA MET A 390 4.25 -11.14 34.36
C MET A 390 4.20 -12.65 34.10
N ILE A 391 5.25 -13.39 34.47
CA ILE A 391 5.35 -14.85 34.25
C ILE A 391 4.64 -15.69 35.32
N SER A 392 4.36 -15.13 36.50
CA SER A 392 3.60 -15.83 37.53
C SER A 392 2.16 -16.12 37.07
N GLU A 393 1.67 -17.36 37.26
CA GLU A 393 0.29 -17.74 36.97
C GLU A 393 -0.69 -16.90 37.80
N ASN A 394 -1.38 -15.96 37.14
CA ASN A 394 -2.36 -15.09 37.76
C ASN A 394 -3.67 -15.20 36.98
N GLU A 395 -4.80 -15.46 37.65
CA GLU A 395 -6.10 -15.83 37.02
C GLU A 395 -6.63 -14.79 36.00
N ASN A 396 -6.12 -13.56 36.04
CA ASN A 396 -6.57 -12.45 35.21
C ASN A 396 -5.74 -12.19 33.93
N ARG A 397 -4.58 -12.85 33.72
CA ARG A 397 -3.69 -12.57 32.56
C ARG A 397 -3.64 -13.74 31.60
N ARG A 398 -3.79 -13.46 30.30
CA ARG A 398 -3.70 -14.48 29.24
C ARG A 398 -2.25 -14.95 29.06
N PRO A 399 -2.00 -16.24 28.83
CA PRO A 399 -0.64 -16.73 28.60
C PRO A 399 -0.03 -16.15 27.31
N LEU A 400 1.22 -15.68 27.41
CA LEU A 400 2.02 -15.18 26.29
C LEU A 400 2.66 -16.33 25.53
N SER A 401 2.88 -16.13 24.23
CA SER A 401 3.48 -17.14 23.34
C SER A 401 4.92 -16.75 23.05
N ILE A 402 5.74 -16.81 24.09
CA ILE A 402 7.15 -16.40 24.05
C ILE A 402 8.05 -17.54 24.52
N ILE A 403 9.23 -17.67 23.93
CA ILE A 403 10.33 -18.47 24.47
C ILE A 403 11.46 -17.51 24.84
N ILE A 404 11.91 -17.57 26.09
CA ILE A 404 13.11 -16.85 26.53
C ILE A 404 14.33 -17.68 26.15
N THR A 405 15.19 -17.12 25.31
CA THR A 405 16.46 -17.75 24.91
C THR A 405 17.64 -16.99 25.51
N GLN A 406 18.66 -17.74 25.93
CA GLN A 406 19.95 -17.14 26.34
C GLN A 406 20.79 -16.74 25.12
N ASP A 407 20.55 -17.35 23.95
CA ASP A 407 21.22 -17.01 22.71
C ASP A 407 20.52 -15.85 22.01
N ALA A 408 21.19 -14.70 21.96
CA ALA A 408 20.66 -13.52 21.29
C ALA A 408 20.53 -13.70 19.77
N PHE A 409 21.32 -14.59 19.14
CA PHE A 409 21.24 -14.84 17.69
C PHE A 409 20.01 -15.65 17.30
N SER A 410 19.41 -16.39 18.23
CA SER A 410 18.19 -17.17 17.98
C SER A 410 16.91 -16.38 18.29
N ALA A 411 17.02 -15.15 18.78
CA ALA A 411 15.90 -14.28 19.13
C ALA A 411 15.65 -13.23 18.03
N SER A 412 14.39 -12.88 17.81
CA SER A 412 14.04 -11.77 16.91
C SER A 412 14.19 -10.41 17.61
N ILE A 413 13.99 -10.38 18.93
CA ILE A 413 13.99 -9.19 19.75
C ILE A 413 14.62 -9.45 21.13
N GLY A 414 15.35 -8.47 21.64
CA GLY A 414 15.91 -8.45 22.98
C GLY A 414 15.30 -7.36 23.85
N LEU A 415 15.29 -7.56 25.17
CA LEU A 415 14.94 -6.52 26.13
C LEU A 415 16.20 -5.85 26.66
N THR A 416 16.12 -4.55 26.94
CA THR A 416 17.18 -3.79 27.61
C THR A 416 16.58 -2.88 28.67
N TYR A 417 17.28 -2.70 29.79
CA TYR A 417 16.84 -1.79 30.85
C TYR A 417 17.57 -0.46 30.71
N LEU A 418 16.82 0.64 30.68
CA LEU A 418 17.34 2.00 30.56
C LEU A 418 17.33 2.64 31.94
N GLY A 419 18.46 2.57 32.64
CA GLY A 419 18.59 3.03 34.03
C GLY A 419 18.27 4.51 34.25
N ASP A 420 18.50 5.35 33.24
CA ASP A 420 18.28 6.81 33.31
C ASP A 420 16.79 7.18 33.28
N THR A 421 15.97 6.41 32.57
CA THR A 421 14.51 6.63 32.45
C THR A 421 13.68 5.66 33.29
N GLN A 422 14.30 4.62 33.87
CA GLN A 422 13.64 3.52 34.60
C GLN A 422 12.64 2.71 33.75
N GLU A 423 12.92 2.61 32.46
CA GLU A 423 12.05 1.95 31.48
C GLU A 423 12.71 0.70 30.86
N ILE A 424 11.90 -0.16 30.26
CA ILE A 424 12.36 -1.29 29.43
C ILE A 424 12.30 -0.85 27.96
N GLY A 425 13.44 -0.92 27.28
CA GLY A 425 13.56 -0.75 25.84
C GLY A 425 13.63 -2.08 25.10
N PHE A 426 13.39 -2.02 23.80
CA PHE A 426 13.50 -3.16 22.90
C PHE A 426 14.75 -3.03 22.02
N LYS A 427 15.42 -4.14 21.76
CA LYS A 427 16.59 -4.24 20.89
C LYS A 427 16.29 -5.18 19.73
N MET A 428 16.40 -4.71 18.49
CA MET A 428 16.34 -5.60 17.34
C MET A 428 17.56 -6.51 17.32
N LEU A 429 17.31 -7.81 17.18
CA LEU A 429 18.37 -8.81 17.06
C LEU A 429 18.45 -9.40 15.65
N ASN A 430 17.39 -9.21 14.85
CA ASN A 430 17.37 -9.55 13.43
C ASN A 430 18.37 -8.69 12.63
N PRO A 431 19.34 -9.29 11.90
CA PRO A 431 20.40 -8.57 11.18
C PRO A 431 19.91 -7.49 10.22
N GLU A 432 18.74 -7.66 9.59
CA GLU A 432 18.16 -6.70 8.64
C GLU A 432 17.64 -5.41 9.31
N GLU A 433 17.44 -5.44 10.63
CA GLU A 433 16.78 -4.37 11.40
C GLU A 433 17.73 -3.77 12.47
N GLN A 434 19.01 -4.17 12.49
CA GLN A 434 19.97 -3.78 13.54
C GLN A 434 20.41 -2.31 13.51
N GLU A 435 20.32 -1.64 12.35
CA GLU A 435 20.67 -0.22 12.21
C GLU A 435 19.57 0.71 12.76
N GLN A 436 18.40 0.16 13.12
CA GLN A 436 17.24 0.90 13.59
C GLN A 436 17.36 1.25 15.08
N LYS A 437 17.16 2.53 15.42
CA LYS A 437 17.03 2.97 16.81
C LYS A 437 15.57 2.88 17.24
N ILE A 438 15.21 1.84 17.98
CA ILE A 438 13.91 1.78 18.66
C ILE A 438 13.92 2.78 19.83
N ARG A 439 12.97 3.73 19.83
CA ARG A 439 12.74 4.63 20.97
C ARG A 439 11.54 4.25 21.83
N HIS A 440 10.69 3.34 21.36
CA HIS A 440 9.55 2.90 22.16
C HIS A 440 10.06 2.15 23.39
N THR A 441 9.78 2.73 24.54
CA THR A 441 10.08 2.17 25.86
C THR A 441 8.76 1.96 26.59
N ILE A 442 8.78 1.06 27.55
CA ILE A 442 7.63 0.77 28.40
C ILE A 442 8.00 0.99 29.86
N GLU A 443 7.02 1.37 30.66
CA GLU A 443 7.16 1.42 32.10
C GLU A 443 7.48 0.02 32.65
N THR A 444 8.19 -0.03 33.77
CA THR A 444 8.57 -1.27 34.46
C THR A 444 7.40 -1.88 35.24
N THR A 445 6.24 -2.01 34.60
CA THR A 445 5.05 -2.68 35.17
C THR A 445 4.81 -4.03 34.48
N ALA A 446 4.21 -4.97 35.20
CA ALA A 446 3.89 -6.29 34.64
C ALA A 446 2.84 -6.21 33.51
N ASP A 447 1.93 -5.24 33.58
CA ASP A 447 0.85 -5.09 32.59
C ASP A 447 1.36 -4.47 31.29
N ASP A 448 2.24 -3.46 31.35
CA ASP A 448 2.80 -2.84 30.15
C ASP A 448 3.76 -3.78 29.43
N LEU A 449 4.58 -4.53 30.19
CA LEU A 449 5.44 -5.58 29.64
C LEU A 449 4.63 -6.70 28.97
N HIS A 450 3.53 -7.14 29.61
CA HIS A 450 2.63 -8.13 29.04
C HIS A 450 2.00 -7.66 27.73
N ARG A 451 1.47 -6.42 27.70
CA ARG A 451 0.87 -5.83 26.50
C ARG A 451 1.88 -5.71 25.36
N ALA A 452 3.08 -5.20 25.64
CA ALA A 452 4.10 -5.04 24.63
C ALA A 452 4.53 -6.38 24.02
N LEU A 453 4.80 -7.40 24.86
CA LEU A 453 5.15 -8.73 24.37
C LEU A 453 3.99 -9.40 23.62
N SER A 454 2.74 -9.21 24.07
CA SER A 454 1.56 -9.70 23.35
C SER A 454 1.44 -9.06 21.96
N HIS A 455 1.67 -7.76 21.85
CA HIS A 455 1.66 -7.02 20.58
C HIS A 455 2.78 -7.51 19.65
N LEU A 456 3.99 -7.69 20.18
CA LEU A 456 5.14 -8.23 19.44
C LEU A 456 4.86 -9.64 18.92
N CYS A 457 4.26 -10.52 19.72
CA CYS A 457 3.83 -11.84 19.24
C CYS A 457 2.91 -11.73 18.02
N SER A 458 1.95 -10.80 18.04
CA SER A 458 1.04 -10.56 16.90
C SER A 458 1.76 -9.95 15.70
N TYR A 459 2.65 -8.99 15.91
CA TYR A 459 3.45 -8.34 14.86
C TYR A 459 4.29 -9.36 14.09
N TYR A 460 5.14 -10.10 14.81
CA TYR A 460 6.03 -11.10 14.22
C TYR A 460 5.23 -12.27 13.61
N TYR A 461 4.13 -12.69 14.24
CA TYR A 461 3.25 -13.69 13.65
C TYR A 461 2.72 -13.25 12.28
N LEU A 462 2.13 -12.06 12.17
CA LEU A 462 1.55 -11.58 10.91
C LEU A 462 2.63 -11.32 9.86
N ARG A 463 3.77 -10.75 10.27
CA ARG A 463 4.93 -10.52 9.40
C ARG A 463 5.47 -11.84 8.84
N ASP A 464 5.63 -12.86 9.68
CA ASP A 464 6.28 -14.12 9.31
C ASP A 464 5.29 -15.19 8.83
N CYS A 465 3.98 -14.90 8.83
CA CYS A 465 2.94 -15.72 8.22
C CYS A 465 3.15 -15.84 6.70
N ALA A 466 3.96 -16.81 6.30
CA ALA A 466 4.10 -17.31 4.94
C ALA A 466 3.98 -18.84 4.96
N ASN A 467 3.38 -19.40 3.92
CA ASN A 467 3.10 -20.84 3.83
C ASN A 467 4.42 -21.64 3.72
N THR A 468 4.91 -22.20 4.84
CA THR A 468 6.23 -22.86 4.95
C THR A 468 6.29 -24.30 4.43
N ASN A 469 5.20 -24.84 3.85
CA ASN A 469 5.19 -26.19 3.26
C ASN A 469 4.39 -26.28 1.94
N PRO A 470 4.98 -25.91 0.79
CA PRO A 470 4.38 -26.20 -0.51
C PRO A 470 4.67 -27.66 -0.88
N ARG A 471 3.68 -28.54 -0.76
CA ARG A 471 3.70 -29.86 -1.42
C ARG A 471 2.62 -29.92 -2.48
N THR A 472 2.99 -29.52 -3.70
CA THR A 472 2.94 -30.30 -4.95
C THR A 472 3.21 -29.37 -6.15
N MET A 473 4.01 -29.86 -7.10
CA MET A 473 4.33 -29.20 -8.37
C MET A 473 3.05 -29.02 -9.19
N GLU A 474 2.49 -27.81 -9.20
CA GLU A 474 1.68 -27.15 -10.27
C GLU A 474 0.96 -25.89 -9.75
N ASP A 475 0.83 -25.71 -8.43
CA ASP A 475 0.08 -24.58 -7.81
C ASP A 475 0.93 -23.49 -7.13
N THR A 476 2.25 -23.51 -7.26
CA THR A 476 3.11 -22.41 -6.77
C THR A 476 3.10 -21.24 -7.75
N VAL A 477 2.37 -20.17 -7.43
CA VAL A 477 2.58 -18.87 -8.07
C VAL A 477 3.89 -18.27 -7.54
N PRO A 478 4.92 -18.04 -8.37
CA PRO A 478 6.11 -17.33 -7.94
C PRO A 478 5.73 -15.91 -7.50
N SER A 479 6.24 -15.46 -6.36
CA SER A 479 6.12 -14.07 -5.89
C SER A 479 6.52 -13.03 -6.94
N SER A 480 7.34 -13.42 -7.94
CA SER A 480 7.70 -12.61 -9.10
C SER A 480 6.56 -12.32 -10.10
N LYS A 481 5.38 -12.91 -9.95
CA LYS A 481 4.22 -12.67 -10.85
C LYS A 481 3.31 -11.51 -10.39
N PHE A 482 3.64 -10.86 -9.29
CA PHE A 482 2.90 -9.71 -8.78
C PHE A 482 3.89 -8.58 -8.52
N THR A 483 3.49 -7.33 -8.82
CA THR A 483 4.32 -6.15 -8.55
C THR A 483 3.54 -5.12 -7.74
N ILE A 484 4.27 -4.35 -6.93
CA ILE A 484 3.74 -3.21 -6.17
C ILE A 484 4.52 -2.00 -6.64
N ASP A 485 3.89 -1.09 -7.36
CA ASP A 485 4.48 0.20 -7.71
C ASP A 485 3.97 1.25 -6.72
N MET A 486 4.80 2.23 -6.37
CA MET A 486 4.46 3.34 -5.47
C MET A 486 4.73 4.68 -6.17
N PHE A 487 3.84 5.66 -6.03
CA PHE A 487 3.94 6.95 -6.69
C PHE A 487 3.62 8.09 -5.72
N THR A 488 4.24 9.25 -5.92
CA THR A 488 3.71 10.51 -5.40
C THR A 488 2.42 10.86 -6.13
N LEU A 489 1.45 11.47 -5.45
CA LEU A 489 0.19 11.91 -6.04
C LEU A 489 0.10 13.44 -6.07
N GLU A 490 -0.49 13.95 -7.14
CA GLU A 490 -0.87 15.35 -7.28
C GLU A 490 -2.36 15.43 -7.60
N GLU A 491 -3.01 16.48 -7.09
CA GLU A 491 -4.43 16.73 -7.34
C GLU A 491 -4.58 17.56 -8.61
N ASN A 492 -5.44 17.12 -9.53
CA ASN A 492 -5.76 17.87 -10.74
C ASN A 492 -6.88 18.91 -10.51
N ASP A 493 -7.21 19.70 -11.54
CA ASP A 493 -8.25 20.73 -11.48
C ASP A 493 -9.67 20.18 -11.20
N GLU A 494 -9.85 18.86 -11.28
CA GLU A 494 -11.10 18.14 -10.98
C GLU A 494 -11.09 17.47 -9.60
N GLU A 495 -10.12 17.79 -8.74
CA GLU A 495 -9.93 17.23 -7.39
C GLU A 495 -9.68 15.71 -7.38
N ILE A 496 -9.08 15.18 -8.46
CA ILE A 496 -8.72 13.77 -8.61
C ILE A 496 -7.21 13.62 -8.44
N TYR A 497 -6.81 12.76 -7.51
CA TYR A 497 -5.41 12.37 -7.35
C TYR A 497 -4.90 11.57 -8.55
N MET A 498 -3.77 12.01 -9.11
CA MET A 498 -3.06 11.36 -10.19
C MET A 498 -1.59 11.13 -9.82
N PRO A 499 -0.97 10.02 -10.27
CA PRO A 499 0.46 9.81 -10.11
C PRO A 499 1.27 10.95 -10.74
N SER A 500 2.16 11.51 -9.95
CA SER A 500 3.20 12.43 -10.39
C SER A 500 4.55 11.73 -10.23
N GLY A 501 5.39 11.78 -11.27
CA GLY A 501 6.73 11.17 -11.27
C GLY A 501 6.77 9.65 -11.47
N PRO A 502 7.99 9.05 -11.37
CA PRO A 502 8.22 7.64 -11.62
C PRO A 502 7.88 6.74 -10.43
N ASN A 503 7.86 5.42 -10.66
CA ASN A 503 7.71 4.43 -9.60
C ASN A 503 8.86 4.55 -8.57
N LEU A 504 8.49 4.69 -7.29
CA LEU A 504 9.39 4.81 -6.16
C LEU A 504 9.83 3.46 -5.59
N ASN A 505 9.16 2.36 -5.96
CA ASN A 505 9.62 1.02 -5.64
C ASN A 505 10.60 0.52 -6.71
N ILE A 506 11.88 0.52 -6.38
CA ILE A 506 12.96 0.18 -7.31
C ILE A 506 13.32 -1.30 -7.12
N GLU A 507 13.42 -2.03 -8.24
CA GLU A 507 13.75 -3.45 -8.21
C GLU A 507 15.11 -3.70 -7.54
N GLY A 508 15.12 -4.57 -6.52
CA GLY A 508 16.31 -4.95 -5.77
C GLY A 508 16.65 -4.06 -4.56
N THR A 509 16.09 -2.86 -4.44
CA THR A 509 16.33 -1.95 -3.30
C THR A 509 15.08 -1.65 -2.48
N GLY A 510 13.89 -1.68 -3.08
CA GLY A 510 12.64 -1.31 -2.42
C GLY A 510 12.33 0.18 -2.52
N VAL A 511 11.65 0.72 -1.50
CA VAL A 511 11.23 2.14 -1.43
C VAL A 511 12.15 2.91 -0.47
N GLU A 512 12.73 4.01 -0.94
CA GLU A 512 13.49 4.95 -0.09
C GLU A 512 12.85 6.34 -0.19
N LEU A 513 12.36 6.87 0.94
CA LEU A 513 11.78 8.20 1.03
C LEU A 513 12.65 9.11 1.90
N THR A 514 12.83 10.35 1.45
CA THR A 514 13.36 11.43 2.29
C THR A 514 12.22 12.37 2.65
N LEU A 515 11.90 12.46 3.93
CA LEU A 515 10.81 13.30 4.45
C LEU A 515 11.42 14.56 5.10
N GLY A 516 10.79 15.71 4.84
CA GLY A 516 11.15 17.01 5.37
C GLY A 516 9.96 17.97 5.32
N PRO A 517 10.16 19.24 5.70
CA PRO A 517 9.05 20.20 5.84
C PRO A 517 8.21 20.42 4.57
N HIS A 518 8.81 20.23 3.39
CA HIS A 518 8.16 20.49 2.10
C HIS A 518 7.33 19.32 1.57
N ASN A 519 7.43 18.13 2.16
CA ASN A 519 6.72 16.93 1.71
C ASN A 519 6.09 16.12 2.86
N GLU A 520 5.95 16.73 4.04
CA GLU A 520 5.31 16.13 5.22
C GLU A 520 3.84 15.74 4.96
N GLU A 521 3.14 16.49 4.10
CA GLU A 521 1.75 16.18 3.72
C GLU A 521 1.63 15.49 2.35
N GLN A 522 2.75 15.08 1.74
CA GLN A 522 2.76 14.52 0.39
C GLN A 522 1.93 13.22 0.31
N PRO A 523 0.88 13.18 -0.53
CA PRO A 523 0.11 11.96 -0.74
C PRO A 523 0.85 10.97 -1.64
N TYR A 524 0.72 9.68 -1.31
CA TYR A 524 1.26 8.56 -2.05
C TYR A 524 0.17 7.56 -2.43
N GLY A 525 0.34 6.93 -3.60
CA GLY A 525 -0.55 5.90 -4.12
C GLY A 525 0.23 4.67 -4.56
N PHE A 526 -0.49 3.56 -4.74
CA PHE A 526 0.09 2.27 -5.13
C PHE A 526 -0.60 1.70 -6.36
N LYS A 527 0.13 0.94 -7.17
CA LYS A 527 -0.42 0.10 -8.24
C LYS A 527 0.01 -1.33 -8.02
N ILE A 528 -0.97 -2.22 -7.82
CA ILE A 528 -0.75 -3.64 -7.64
C ILE A 528 -1.03 -4.33 -8.98
N THR A 529 -0.03 -4.96 -9.58
CA THR A 529 -0.18 -5.66 -10.87
C THR A 529 -0.22 -7.18 -10.67
N ASN A 530 -1.16 -7.86 -11.31
CA ASN A 530 -1.29 -9.32 -11.32
C ASN A 530 -0.92 -9.86 -12.70
N ASN A 531 0.26 -10.47 -12.84
CA ASN A 531 0.73 -11.09 -14.08
C ASN A 531 0.38 -12.59 -14.17
N THR A 532 -0.56 -13.06 -13.34
CA THR A 532 -1.07 -14.45 -13.38
C THR A 532 -2.34 -14.55 -14.21
N ASN A 533 -2.72 -15.79 -14.56
CA ASN A 533 -3.97 -16.07 -15.26
C ASN A 533 -5.20 -16.09 -14.35
N PHE A 534 -5.04 -15.99 -13.03
CA PHE A 534 -6.12 -16.17 -12.06
C PHE A 534 -6.47 -14.87 -11.34
N PRO A 535 -7.77 -14.60 -11.11
CA PRO A 535 -8.20 -13.43 -10.38
C PRO A 535 -7.98 -13.61 -8.86
N VAL A 536 -7.56 -12.55 -8.16
CA VAL A 536 -7.23 -12.57 -6.72
C VAL A 536 -7.78 -11.37 -5.95
N PHE A 537 -7.82 -11.54 -4.63
CA PHE A 537 -8.12 -10.54 -3.61
C PHE A 537 -6.80 -10.08 -2.96
N PRO A 538 -6.29 -8.88 -3.29
CA PRO A 538 -5.07 -8.34 -2.70
C PRO A 538 -5.33 -7.61 -1.38
N TYR A 539 -4.45 -7.82 -0.41
CA TYR A 539 -4.42 -7.14 0.89
C TYR A 539 -3.04 -6.52 1.10
N LEU A 540 -2.95 -5.19 1.15
CA LEU A 540 -1.70 -4.47 1.28
C LEU A 540 -1.59 -3.84 2.66
N PHE A 541 -0.50 -4.15 3.36
CA PHE A 541 -0.17 -3.61 4.68
C PHE A 541 1.22 -2.98 4.68
N TYR A 542 1.44 -2.01 5.55
CA TYR A 542 2.74 -1.47 5.91
C TYR A 542 3.07 -1.85 7.35
N PHE A 543 4.21 -2.51 7.54
CA PHE A 543 4.75 -2.88 8.85
C PHE A 543 5.88 -1.92 9.19
N ASN A 544 5.74 -1.14 10.26
CA ASN A 544 6.79 -0.24 10.73
C ASN A 544 7.61 -0.93 11.81
N SER A 545 8.92 -1.10 11.59
CA SER A 545 9.81 -1.75 12.53
C SER A 545 10.28 -0.83 13.67
N SER A 546 9.98 0.48 13.63
CA SER A 546 10.37 1.43 14.70
C SER A 546 9.43 1.36 15.91
N ASP A 547 8.12 1.26 15.64
CA ASP A 547 7.06 1.28 16.65
C ASP A 547 6.22 -0.02 16.65
N PHE A 548 6.56 -0.98 15.79
CA PHE A 548 5.85 -2.24 15.58
C PHE A 548 4.37 -2.06 15.16
N SER A 549 4.03 -0.93 14.55
CA SER A 549 2.69 -0.70 14.03
C SER A 549 2.46 -1.44 12.70
N ILE A 550 1.21 -1.83 12.47
CA ILE A 550 0.76 -2.41 11.20
C ILE A 550 -0.35 -1.50 10.65
N THR A 551 -0.10 -0.91 9.49
CA THR A 551 -1.03 -0.03 8.79
C THR A 551 -1.65 -0.78 7.61
N LEU A 552 -2.97 -0.92 7.62
CA LEU A 552 -3.71 -1.39 6.44
C LEU A 552 -3.73 -0.28 5.38
N ILE A 553 -3.14 -0.55 4.21
CA ILE A 553 -3.18 0.35 3.05
C ILE A 553 -4.37 0.02 2.15
N TYR A 554 -4.62 -1.27 1.91
CA TYR A 554 -5.73 -1.71 1.06
C TYR A 554 -6.27 -3.07 1.46
N GLN A 555 -7.60 -3.18 1.41
CA GLN A 555 -8.31 -4.46 1.41
C GLN A 555 -9.47 -4.43 0.41
N PRO A 556 -9.91 -5.59 -0.11
CA PRO A 556 -11.07 -5.67 -0.99
C PRO A 556 -12.39 -5.36 -0.26
N THR A 557 -13.36 -4.79 -0.97
CA THR A 557 -14.70 -4.49 -0.44
C THR A 557 -15.46 -5.78 -0.11
N ALA A 558 -16.17 -5.81 1.02
CA ALA A 558 -16.75 -7.03 1.63
C ALA A 558 -17.84 -7.74 0.77
N ILE A 559 -18.46 -7.01 -0.17
CA ILE A 559 -19.65 -7.45 -0.90
C ILE A 559 -19.33 -7.78 -2.38
N ALA A 560 -18.08 -7.61 -2.82
CA ALA A 560 -17.72 -7.89 -4.20
C ALA A 560 -17.85 -9.40 -4.51
N PRO A 561 -18.75 -9.82 -5.41
CA PRO A 561 -18.93 -11.23 -5.77
C PRO A 561 -17.73 -11.79 -6.57
N SER A 562 -16.83 -10.91 -7.02
CA SER A 562 -15.70 -11.20 -7.91
C SER A 562 -14.40 -10.66 -7.30
N PRO A 563 -13.24 -11.30 -7.53
CA PRO A 563 -11.95 -10.80 -7.06
C PRO A 563 -11.66 -9.39 -7.57
N SER A 564 -11.15 -8.52 -6.70
CA SER A 564 -10.91 -7.10 -7.04
C SER A 564 -9.71 -6.89 -7.97
N LEU A 565 -8.87 -7.91 -8.17
CA LEU A 565 -7.75 -7.88 -9.09
C LEU A 565 -7.77 -9.07 -10.06
N PRO A 566 -8.31 -8.91 -11.28
CA PRO A 566 -8.28 -9.93 -12.33
C PRO A 566 -6.85 -10.34 -12.74
N GLY A 567 -6.73 -11.48 -13.41
CA GLY A 567 -5.47 -11.89 -14.06
C GLY A 567 -5.10 -10.92 -15.20
N HIS A 568 -3.80 -10.72 -15.41
CA HIS A 568 -3.23 -9.76 -16.37
C HIS A 568 -3.78 -8.34 -16.24
N SER A 569 -4.11 -7.93 -15.02
CA SER A 569 -4.69 -6.64 -14.71
C SER A 569 -3.94 -5.95 -13.58
N TYR A 570 -4.33 -4.72 -13.27
CA TYR A 570 -3.77 -3.93 -12.20
C TYR A 570 -4.85 -3.22 -11.40
N LEU A 571 -4.55 -2.97 -10.13
CA LEU A 571 -5.40 -2.24 -9.20
C LEU A 571 -4.66 -0.99 -8.73
N LYS A 572 -5.29 0.18 -8.87
CA LYS A 572 -4.77 1.45 -8.35
C LYS A 572 -5.34 1.68 -6.95
N VAL A 573 -4.50 2.03 -5.99
CA VAL A 573 -4.83 2.19 -4.57
C VAL A 573 -4.38 3.59 -4.14
N GLY A 574 -5.25 4.35 -3.48
CA GLY A 574 -4.97 5.75 -3.16
C GLY A 574 -5.26 6.71 -4.32
N TYR A 575 -5.51 6.20 -5.53
CA TYR A 575 -5.91 6.99 -6.69
C TYR A 575 -6.75 6.15 -7.65
N GLY A 576 -7.74 6.77 -8.30
CA GLY A 576 -8.66 6.09 -9.22
C GLY A 576 -9.86 5.40 -8.54
N SER A 577 -10.53 4.52 -9.27
CA SER A 577 -11.88 4.01 -8.94
C SER A 577 -11.95 2.92 -7.86
N ALA A 578 -10.82 2.48 -7.30
CA ALA A 578 -10.80 1.39 -6.32
C ALA A 578 -11.20 1.81 -4.89
N GLY A 579 -11.43 3.10 -4.64
CA GLY A 579 -12.02 3.59 -3.40
C GLY A 579 -11.11 3.57 -2.17
N ALA A 580 -9.79 3.56 -2.33
CA ALA A 580 -8.84 3.68 -1.22
C ALA A 580 -8.25 5.10 -1.14
N THR A 581 -8.02 5.59 0.08
CA THR A 581 -7.45 6.92 0.34
C THR A 581 -5.93 6.94 0.07
N PRO A 582 -5.40 8.05 -0.47
CA PRO A 582 -3.96 8.29 -0.50
C PRO A 582 -3.32 8.07 0.86
N GLN A 583 -2.08 7.57 0.86
CA GLN A 583 -1.30 7.37 2.08
C GLN A 583 -0.31 8.50 2.26
N ASN A 584 -0.14 8.96 3.50
CA ASN A 584 0.93 9.88 3.87
C ASN A 584 1.88 9.13 4.82
N PHE A 585 3.18 9.28 4.61
CA PHE A 585 4.21 8.65 5.43
C PHE A 585 4.94 9.71 6.23
N ASN A 586 4.91 9.56 7.55
CA ASN A 586 5.60 10.42 8.51
C ASN A 586 6.43 9.57 9.46
N PHE A 587 7.42 10.21 10.09
CA PHE A 587 8.17 9.60 11.19
C PHE A 587 7.24 9.28 12.37
N SER A 588 7.42 8.12 12.99
CA SER A 588 6.69 7.75 14.22
C SER A 588 7.12 8.58 15.43
N ASP A 589 8.34 9.12 15.42
CA ASP A 589 8.89 10.04 16.43
C ASP A 589 9.74 11.13 15.75
N ASP A 590 9.48 12.39 16.11
CA ASP A 590 10.18 13.57 15.60
C ASP A 590 11.70 13.54 15.84
N LYS A 591 12.16 12.72 16.78
CA LYS A 591 13.57 12.56 17.14
C LYS A 591 14.27 11.43 16.37
N LEU A 592 13.59 10.78 15.43
CA LEU A 592 14.17 9.78 14.54
C LEU A 592 14.60 10.41 13.21
N ASP A 593 15.80 10.04 12.77
CA ASP A 593 16.36 10.44 11.48
C ASP A 593 16.25 9.33 10.43
N LEU A 594 15.93 8.10 10.87
CA LEU A 594 15.82 6.90 10.05
C LEU A 594 14.72 5.98 10.60
N GLU A 595 13.84 5.51 9.73
CA GLU A 595 12.90 4.42 10.03
C GLU A 595 12.90 3.38 8.92
N GLN A 596 12.76 2.11 9.31
CA GLN A 596 12.66 1.00 8.39
C GLN A 596 11.33 0.25 8.60
N GLY A 597 10.83 -0.32 7.52
CA GLY A 597 9.61 -1.10 7.52
C GLY A 597 9.44 -1.90 6.22
N TYR A 598 8.27 -2.50 6.06
CA TYR A 598 7.97 -3.38 4.94
C TYR A 598 6.55 -3.19 4.42
N LEU A 599 6.41 -3.06 3.11
CA LEU A 599 5.12 -3.25 2.44
C LEU A 599 4.92 -4.75 2.23
N ARG A 600 3.80 -5.27 2.74
CA ARG A 600 3.41 -6.68 2.67
C ARG A 600 2.11 -6.81 1.88
N LEU A 601 2.18 -7.46 0.72
CA LEU A 601 1.01 -7.83 -0.08
C LEU A 601 0.67 -9.29 0.17
N TYR A 602 -0.49 -9.56 0.74
CA TYR A 602 -1.08 -10.89 0.81
C TYR A 602 -2.11 -11.03 -0.32
N VAL A 603 -2.07 -12.14 -1.05
CA VAL A 603 -3.03 -12.44 -2.12
C VAL A 603 -3.85 -13.66 -1.79
N SER A 604 -5.13 -13.65 -2.15
CA SER A 604 -6.04 -14.78 -1.96
C SER A 604 -6.92 -15.06 -3.18
N THR A 605 -7.24 -16.32 -3.46
CA THR A 605 -8.22 -16.70 -4.49
C THR A 605 -9.66 -16.67 -3.97
N GLN A 606 -9.85 -16.51 -2.66
CA GLN A 606 -11.15 -16.38 -2.02
C GLN A 606 -11.23 -15.02 -1.31
N HIS A 607 -12.45 -14.53 -1.11
CA HIS A 607 -12.68 -13.22 -0.49
C HIS A 607 -12.16 -13.18 0.96
N HIS A 608 -12.15 -14.32 1.65
CA HIS A 608 -11.52 -14.47 2.96
C HIS A 608 -9.99 -14.61 2.81
N PRO A 609 -9.14 -14.11 3.72
CA PRO A 609 -7.69 -14.26 3.65
C PRO A 609 -7.25 -15.72 3.76
N SER A 610 -7.41 -16.49 2.68
CA SER A 610 -6.60 -17.66 2.43
C SER A 610 -5.32 -17.23 1.75
N ILE A 611 -4.29 -16.88 2.54
CA ILE A 611 -3.00 -16.39 2.05
C ILE A 611 -2.43 -17.43 1.08
N TRP A 612 -2.51 -17.10 -0.20
CA TRP A 612 -2.01 -17.92 -1.30
C TRP A 612 -0.53 -17.59 -1.58
N GLY A 613 -0.11 -16.37 -1.28
CA GLY A 613 1.28 -15.91 -1.32
C GLY A 613 1.46 -14.56 -0.60
N ALA A 614 2.70 -14.22 -0.25
CA ALA A 614 3.07 -12.93 0.33
C ALA A 614 4.26 -12.33 -0.43
N ILE A 615 4.17 -11.03 -0.73
CA ILE A 615 5.28 -10.23 -1.31
C ILE A 615 5.72 -9.23 -0.26
N THR A 616 7.03 -9.06 -0.14
CA THR A 616 7.63 -8.09 0.77
C THR A 616 8.43 -7.09 -0.05
N VAL A 617 8.19 -5.82 0.16
CA VAL A 617 9.00 -4.72 -0.39
C VAL A 617 9.57 -3.94 0.81
N PRO A 618 10.90 -3.87 0.98
CA PRO A 618 11.50 -3.09 2.05
C PRO A 618 11.26 -1.60 1.81
N MET A 619 11.11 -0.85 2.90
CA MET A 619 10.84 0.59 2.88
C MET A 619 11.69 1.31 3.92
N THR A 620 12.38 2.37 3.51
CA THR A 620 13.23 3.20 4.38
C THR A 620 12.78 4.66 4.31
N LEU A 621 12.59 5.28 5.48
CA LEU A 621 12.30 6.71 5.64
C LEU A 621 13.54 7.40 6.23
N THR A 622 13.97 8.51 5.65
CA THR A 622 15.12 9.31 6.10
C THR A 622 14.71 10.76 6.31
N ARG A 623 15.15 11.38 7.41
CA ARG A 623 14.87 12.79 7.69
C ARG A 623 15.83 13.64 6.87
N GLY A 624 15.28 14.52 6.05
CA GLY A 624 16.06 15.48 5.28
C GLY A 624 15.97 16.87 5.88
N GLU A 625 17.10 17.40 6.38
CA GLU A 625 17.31 18.85 6.48
C GLU A 625 17.74 19.36 5.10
N GLU A 626 17.17 20.47 4.62
CA GLU A 626 17.59 21.07 3.35
C GLU A 626 19.00 21.66 3.45
N SER A 627 20.01 20.86 3.09
CA SER A 627 20.97 21.32 2.09
C SER A 627 20.43 20.85 0.74
N THR A 628 19.54 21.63 0.12
CA THR A 628 19.22 21.42 -1.28
C THR A 628 20.48 21.77 -2.07
N PRO A 629 21.13 20.81 -2.75
CA PRO A 629 22.34 21.11 -3.50
C PRO A 629 21.96 22.12 -4.59
N VAL A 630 22.55 23.31 -4.52
CA VAL A 630 22.22 24.44 -5.42
C VAL A 630 22.58 24.09 -6.87
N ARG A 631 23.51 23.14 -7.07
CA ARG A 631 24.08 22.79 -8.37
C ARG A 631 23.79 21.34 -8.78
N MET A 632 23.14 21.18 -9.94
CA MET A 632 22.89 19.88 -10.56
C MET A 632 23.67 19.73 -11.87
N ILE A 633 24.28 18.57 -12.10
CA ILE A 633 25.05 18.25 -13.32
C ILE A 633 24.53 16.93 -13.89
N GLY A 634 24.11 16.94 -15.15
CA GLY A 634 23.63 15.76 -15.86
C GLY A 634 24.72 15.15 -16.72
N VAL A 635 24.74 13.82 -16.84
CA VAL A 635 25.65 13.09 -17.74
C VAL A 635 24.86 12.14 -18.59
N ILE A 636 24.90 12.34 -19.90
CA ILE A 636 24.31 11.43 -20.89
C ILE A 636 25.42 10.55 -21.43
N GLY A 637 25.23 9.24 -21.40
CA GLY A 637 26.04 8.34 -22.18
C GLY A 637 25.52 6.93 -22.29
N SER A 638 26.02 6.22 -23.29
CA SER A 638 25.62 4.84 -23.59
C SER A 638 26.19 3.87 -22.54
N ARG A 639 25.33 3.00 -21.99
CA ARG A 639 25.69 1.91 -21.06
C ARG A 639 26.40 0.78 -21.81
N ASN A 640 26.10 0.57 -23.10
CA ASN A 640 26.70 -0.49 -23.93
C ASN A 640 27.11 -0.03 -25.35
N ASN A 641 28.36 -0.28 -25.75
CA ASN A 641 28.75 -0.33 -27.17
C ASN A 641 29.57 -1.60 -27.48
N GLY A 642 28.88 -2.74 -27.64
CA GLY A 642 29.46 -3.98 -28.16
C GLY A 642 28.50 -5.18 -28.04
N LYS A 643 28.16 -5.80 -29.17
CA LYS A 643 27.24 -6.94 -29.26
C LYS A 643 27.75 -8.19 -28.49
N SER A 644 26.77 -8.93 -27.97
CA SER A 644 26.74 -10.37 -27.73
C SER A 644 27.42 -10.93 -26.48
N THR A 645 26.57 -11.18 -25.48
CA THR A 645 26.47 -12.51 -24.85
C THR A 645 26.56 -13.62 -25.91
N VAL A 646 27.73 -14.22 -26.06
CA VAL A 646 27.84 -15.64 -26.42
C VAL A 646 28.72 -16.28 -25.36
N ARG A 647 28.13 -17.12 -24.52
CA ARG A 647 28.86 -18.03 -23.65
C ARG A 647 29.60 -19.02 -24.56
N TYR A 648 30.92 -18.90 -24.65
CA TYR A 648 31.77 -20.05 -24.95
C TYR A 648 32.27 -20.60 -23.62
N PRO A 649 32.01 -21.88 -23.30
CA PRO A 649 32.72 -22.52 -22.20
C PRO A 649 34.17 -22.72 -22.64
N ASP A 650 35.08 -22.39 -21.73
CA ASP A 650 36.53 -22.54 -21.84
C ASP A 650 37.25 -21.57 -22.79
N PHE A 651 37.74 -20.45 -22.22
CA PHE A 651 39.13 -19.96 -22.33
C PHE A 651 39.24 -18.61 -21.59
N ARG A 652 40.08 -18.54 -20.55
CA ARG A 652 40.40 -17.30 -19.84
C ARG A 652 41.42 -16.48 -20.65
N ILE A 653 40.98 -15.46 -21.37
CA ILE A 653 41.83 -14.32 -21.76
C ILE A 653 40.98 -13.05 -21.60
N ALA A 654 41.40 -12.15 -20.71
CA ALA A 654 40.80 -10.83 -20.53
C ALA A 654 41.02 -10.00 -21.80
N GLN A 655 39.93 -9.66 -22.49
CA GLN A 655 39.96 -8.79 -23.67
C GLN A 655 39.28 -7.46 -23.32
N GLU A 656 40.03 -6.36 -23.47
CA GLU A 656 39.74 -5.00 -22.99
C GLU A 656 38.44 -4.38 -23.57
N CYS A 657 37.44 -4.14 -22.71
CA CYS A 657 36.17 -3.49 -23.06
C CYS A 657 36.33 -2.00 -23.46
N PRO A 658 35.59 -1.45 -24.45
CA PRO A 658 35.56 -0.01 -24.79
C PRO A 658 35.11 0.87 -23.62
N LEU A 659 35.74 2.04 -23.41
CA LEU A 659 35.46 2.93 -22.29
C LEU A 659 34.10 3.64 -22.47
N THR A 660 33.19 3.57 -21.49
CA THR A 660 31.80 4.07 -21.57
C THR A 660 31.52 5.14 -20.50
N ALA A 661 30.35 5.82 -20.51
CA ALA A 661 29.94 6.76 -19.45
C ALA A 661 29.96 6.18 -18.02
N PRO A 662 29.63 4.88 -17.81
CA PRO A 662 29.90 4.17 -16.57
C PRO A 662 31.34 4.34 -16.05
N GLN A 663 32.34 4.43 -16.92
CA GLN A 663 33.74 4.56 -16.47
C GLN A 663 34.14 5.99 -16.12
N PHE A 664 33.56 7.01 -16.76
CA PHE A 664 33.75 8.39 -16.29
C PHE A 664 33.18 8.54 -14.88
N LEU A 665 31.99 7.97 -14.63
CA LEU A 665 31.38 7.92 -13.31
C LEU A 665 32.21 7.10 -12.32
N GLU A 666 32.73 5.95 -12.72
CA GLU A 666 33.61 5.13 -11.87
C GLU A 666 34.89 5.88 -11.50
N GLU A 667 35.58 6.50 -12.44
CA GLU A 667 36.80 7.26 -12.16
C GLU A 667 36.52 8.50 -11.30
N LEU A 668 35.38 9.16 -11.52
CA LEU A 668 34.92 10.24 -10.65
C LEU A 668 34.71 9.75 -9.22
N PHE A 669 33.96 8.67 -9.03
CA PHE A 669 33.69 8.12 -7.70
C PHE A 669 34.95 7.57 -7.04
N ASN A 670 35.84 6.94 -7.80
CA ASN A 670 37.15 6.50 -7.33
C ASN A 670 37.97 7.67 -6.79
N SER A 671 37.93 8.82 -7.49
CA SER A 671 38.63 10.03 -7.08
C SER A 671 38.06 10.68 -5.81
N LEU A 672 36.77 10.50 -5.54
CA LEU A 672 36.05 11.13 -4.41
C LEU A 672 36.00 10.25 -3.16
N TYR A 673 35.74 8.96 -3.36
CA TYR A 673 35.37 8.01 -2.31
C TYR A 673 36.28 6.77 -2.30
N GLY A 674 37.35 6.75 -3.10
CA GLY A 674 38.13 5.53 -3.34
C GLY A 674 37.29 4.46 -4.06
N ASN A 675 37.65 3.18 -3.91
CA ASN A 675 36.98 2.07 -4.61
C ASN A 675 35.53 1.79 -4.14
N THR A 676 34.95 2.65 -3.30
CA THR A 676 33.59 2.54 -2.76
C THR A 676 32.62 3.37 -3.59
N ARG A 677 31.59 2.73 -4.16
CA ARG A 677 30.56 3.43 -4.95
C ARG A 677 29.51 4.07 -4.05
N PRO A 678 29.18 5.36 -4.24
CA PRO A 678 28.08 6.00 -3.52
C PRO A 678 26.73 5.37 -3.95
N ARG A 679 25.81 5.25 -2.99
CA ARG A 679 24.42 4.88 -3.31
C ARG A 679 23.70 6.07 -3.95
N PRO A 680 22.89 5.85 -4.99
CA PRO A 680 22.08 6.92 -5.57
C PRO A 680 21.01 7.36 -4.56
N ARG A 681 20.79 8.67 -4.43
CA ARG A 681 19.70 9.26 -3.63
C ARG A 681 18.34 9.09 -4.32
N PHE A 682 18.36 8.95 -5.64
CA PHE A 682 17.19 8.66 -6.45
C PHE A 682 17.62 7.75 -7.59
N ALA A 683 16.82 6.74 -7.90
CA ALA A 683 17.01 5.94 -9.10
C ALA A 683 15.66 5.50 -9.66
N ASN A 684 15.55 5.43 -10.99
CA ASN A 684 14.54 4.64 -11.67
C ASN A 684 15.25 3.75 -12.70
N GLU A 685 14.49 3.10 -13.59
CA GLU A 685 15.02 2.24 -14.65
C GLU A 685 16.14 2.92 -15.48
N PHE A 686 16.01 4.22 -15.72
CA PHE A 686 16.85 4.97 -16.65
C PHE A 686 17.76 6.03 -15.99
N VAL A 687 17.28 6.73 -14.96
CA VAL A 687 17.91 7.91 -14.35
C VAL A 687 18.40 7.58 -12.94
N LYS A 688 19.60 8.04 -12.57
CA LYS A 688 20.13 7.94 -11.20
C LYS A 688 20.73 9.26 -10.73
N GLU A 689 20.37 9.75 -9.55
CA GLU A 689 20.96 10.94 -8.91
C GLU A 689 21.87 10.52 -7.75
N TYR A 690 23.09 11.04 -7.73
CA TYR A 690 24.07 10.87 -6.67
C TYR A 690 24.35 12.22 -6.00
N LEU A 691 24.44 12.23 -4.67
CA LEU A 691 24.95 13.38 -3.93
C LEU A 691 26.47 13.29 -3.82
N ILE A 692 27.18 14.33 -4.26
CA ILE A 692 28.64 14.37 -4.27
C ILE A 692 29.14 15.57 -3.49
N LYS A 693 30.18 15.36 -2.67
CA LYS A 693 30.95 16.43 -2.01
C LYS A 693 32.25 16.66 -2.77
N LEU A 694 32.46 17.87 -3.31
CA LEU A 694 33.71 18.20 -3.99
C LEU A 694 34.80 18.57 -2.99
N PRO A 695 36.01 17.99 -3.10
CA PRO A 695 37.15 18.39 -2.28
C PRO A 695 37.64 19.79 -2.70
N GLY A 696 37.75 20.71 -1.74
CA GLY A 696 38.18 22.10 -1.96
C GLY A 696 38.11 22.95 -0.69
N PRO A 697 38.55 24.23 -0.75
CA PRO A 697 38.53 25.15 0.40
C PRO A 697 37.10 25.50 0.88
N ASP A 698 36.13 25.48 -0.02
CA ASP A 698 34.70 25.56 0.26
C ASP A 698 34.10 24.21 -0.16
N GLU A 699 33.94 23.25 0.76
CA GLU A 699 33.35 21.93 0.44
C GLU A 699 31.95 22.11 -0.18
N GLU A 700 31.84 21.91 -1.51
CA GLU A 700 30.60 22.12 -2.28
C GLU A 700 29.85 20.78 -2.41
N GLU A 701 28.59 20.74 -1.95
CA GLU A 701 27.65 19.65 -2.22
C GLU A 701 26.93 19.87 -3.55
N LEU A 702 26.96 18.87 -4.43
CA LEU A 702 26.28 18.91 -5.74
C LEU A 702 25.51 17.63 -6.03
N ALA A 703 24.49 17.74 -6.88
CA ALA A 703 23.75 16.60 -7.39
C ALA A 703 24.25 16.20 -8.78
N PHE A 704 24.66 14.95 -8.90
CA PHE A 704 25.18 14.36 -10.13
C PHE A 704 24.19 13.36 -10.70
N VAL A 705 23.70 13.60 -11.91
CA VAL A 705 22.59 12.84 -12.50
C VAL A 705 23.08 12.04 -13.70
N ASP A 706 23.06 10.71 -13.58
CA ASP A 706 23.28 9.76 -14.66
C ASP A 706 22.00 9.65 -15.50
N LEU A 707 22.08 10.12 -16.74
CA LEU A 707 20.98 10.18 -17.71
C LEU A 707 21.23 9.16 -18.83
N PRO A 708 20.17 8.47 -19.30
CA PRO A 708 20.31 7.45 -20.33
C PRO A 708 20.58 8.06 -21.71
N ALA A 709 21.15 7.25 -22.60
CA ALA A 709 21.26 7.53 -24.03
C ALA A 709 20.53 6.43 -24.82
N PHE A 710 20.08 6.74 -26.03
CA PHE A 710 19.54 5.74 -26.95
C PHE A 710 20.62 4.71 -27.29
N GLU A 711 20.28 3.42 -27.11
CA GLU A 711 21.22 2.31 -27.35
C GLU A 711 20.89 1.49 -28.58
N ASP A 712 19.64 1.56 -29.05
CA ASP A 712 19.13 0.75 -30.15
C ASP A 712 18.25 1.59 -31.11
N TYR A 713 17.46 0.91 -31.92
CA TYR A 713 16.52 1.52 -32.85
C TYR A 713 15.07 1.39 -32.36
N ASN A 714 14.86 0.85 -31.16
CA ASN A 714 13.56 0.51 -30.62
C ASN A 714 12.86 1.77 -30.10
N ILE A 715 11.84 2.19 -30.84
CA ILE A 715 11.10 3.41 -30.55
C ILE A 715 10.35 3.36 -29.21
N TYR A 716 9.90 2.18 -28.79
CA TYR A 716 9.21 1.99 -27.50
C TYR A 716 10.17 2.25 -26.33
N THR A 717 11.38 1.70 -26.43
CA THR A 717 12.45 1.96 -25.45
C THR A 717 12.80 3.44 -25.41
N HIS A 718 12.89 4.09 -26.58
CA HIS A 718 13.22 5.51 -26.68
C HIS A 718 12.16 6.40 -26.01
N VAL A 719 10.87 6.08 -26.19
CA VAL A 719 9.75 6.83 -25.57
C VAL A 719 9.78 6.69 -24.06
N SER A 720 9.91 5.46 -23.57
CA SER A 720 9.97 5.17 -22.12
C SER A 720 11.17 5.86 -21.45
N MET A 721 12.32 5.82 -22.12
CA MET A 721 13.55 6.48 -21.69
C MET A 721 13.37 7.99 -21.60
N LEU A 722 12.85 8.63 -22.66
CA LEU A 722 12.66 10.08 -22.68
C LEU A 722 11.61 10.52 -21.65
N GLN A 723 10.53 9.76 -21.49
CA GLN A 723 9.51 10.03 -20.49
C GLN A 723 10.11 10.01 -19.07
N ALA A 724 10.94 9.00 -18.74
CA ALA A 724 11.60 8.92 -17.45
C ALA A 724 12.56 10.09 -17.20
N MET A 725 13.32 10.49 -18.22
CA MET A 725 14.22 11.66 -18.14
C MET A 725 13.46 12.96 -17.89
N VAL A 726 12.45 13.23 -18.72
CA VAL A 726 11.69 14.48 -18.67
C VAL A 726 10.88 14.57 -17.38
N SER A 727 10.25 13.49 -16.94
CA SER A 727 9.49 13.44 -15.67
C SER A 727 10.39 13.72 -14.47
N TYR A 728 11.59 13.12 -14.45
CA TYR A 728 12.58 13.42 -13.40
C TYR A 728 12.97 14.90 -13.43
N MET A 729 13.36 15.42 -14.59
CA MET A 729 13.81 16.80 -14.75
C MET A 729 12.73 17.83 -14.36
N ALA A 730 11.47 17.53 -14.66
CA ALA A 730 10.32 18.34 -14.28
C ALA A 730 10.08 18.35 -12.78
N THR A 731 10.13 17.18 -12.15
CA THR A 731 10.02 17.04 -10.69
C THR A 731 11.10 17.85 -9.98
N GLN A 732 12.33 17.85 -10.51
CA GLN A 732 13.41 18.66 -9.96
C GLN A 732 13.18 20.15 -10.17
N TYR A 733 12.70 20.55 -11.35
CA TYR A 733 12.40 21.96 -11.64
C TYR A 733 11.30 22.53 -10.74
N GLN A 734 10.23 21.77 -10.47
CA GLN A 734 9.18 22.15 -9.50
C GLN A 734 9.72 22.35 -8.08
N LYS A 735 10.78 21.62 -7.71
CA LYS A 735 11.51 21.77 -6.44
C LYS A 735 12.50 22.95 -6.47
N GLY A 736 12.45 23.81 -7.49
CA GLY A 736 13.39 24.92 -7.68
C GLY A 736 14.80 24.49 -8.08
N ARG A 737 15.00 23.24 -8.52
CA ARG A 737 16.32 22.70 -8.90
C ARG A 737 16.49 22.67 -10.42
N CYS A 738 17.40 23.48 -10.93
CA CYS A 738 17.74 23.53 -12.36
C CYS A 738 19.04 22.79 -12.68
N LEU A 739 19.10 22.18 -13.86
CA LEU A 739 20.33 21.60 -14.38
C LEU A 739 21.31 22.72 -14.76
N SER A 740 22.48 22.77 -14.11
CA SER A 740 23.50 23.80 -14.37
C SER A 740 24.43 23.45 -15.53
N SER A 741 24.61 22.15 -15.82
CA SER A 741 25.50 21.65 -16.86
C SER A 741 25.08 20.27 -17.32
N LEU A 742 25.35 19.97 -18.60
CA LEU A 742 25.08 18.67 -19.20
C LEU A 742 26.34 18.14 -19.90
N ILE A 743 26.84 16.98 -19.47
CA ILE A 743 27.97 16.30 -20.08
C ILE A 743 27.42 15.21 -21.01
N TRP A 744 27.81 15.22 -22.28
CA TRP A 744 27.53 14.12 -23.20
C TRP A 744 28.80 13.33 -23.48
N CYS A 745 28.84 12.09 -22.99
CA CYS A 745 29.95 11.17 -23.18
C CYS A 745 29.84 10.47 -24.54
N TYR A 746 30.73 10.80 -25.46
CA TYR A 746 30.76 10.22 -26.80
C TYR A 746 32.02 9.40 -27.04
N ASN A 747 31.85 8.14 -27.45
CA ASN A 747 32.97 7.26 -27.79
C ASN A 747 33.58 7.65 -29.15
N ILE A 748 34.72 8.35 -29.12
CA ILE A 748 35.40 8.84 -30.34
C ILE A 748 36.07 7.72 -31.13
N SER A 749 36.31 6.56 -30.51
CA SER A 749 36.98 5.44 -31.16
C SER A 749 36.07 4.65 -32.09
N LYS A 750 34.76 4.96 -32.11
CA LYS A 750 33.80 4.31 -33.01
C LYS A 750 34.23 4.47 -34.46
N PRO A 751 34.15 3.41 -35.28
CA PRO A 751 34.67 3.47 -36.62
C PRO A 751 33.85 4.35 -37.56
N ARG A 752 32.55 4.51 -37.27
CA ARG A 752 31.57 5.30 -38.01
C ARG A 752 30.58 5.93 -37.04
N PHE A 753 30.07 7.11 -37.41
CA PHE A 753 28.95 7.76 -36.75
C PHE A 753 27.65 7.08 -37.21
N THR A 754 26.90 6.50 -36.28
CA THR A 754 25.68 5.72 -36.58
C THR A 754 24.43 6.60 -36.53
N VAL A 755 23.30 6.07 -36.99
CA VAL A 755 22.00 6.75 -36.88
C VAL A 755 21.67 7.00 -35.40
N VAL A 756 21.90 6.03 -34.52
CA VAL A 756 21.68 6.17 -33.06
C VAL A 756 22.56 7.27 -32.45
N ASP A 757 23.80 7.44 -32.94
CA ASP A 757 24.66 8.56 -32.51
C ASP A 757 24.07 9.92 -32.94
N GLY A 758 23.45 9.98 -34.13
CA GLY A 758 22.70 11.14 -34.60
C GLY A 758 21.46 11.44 -33.78
N GLU A 759 20.73 10.41 -33.35
CA GLU A 759 19.57 10.56 -32.48
C GLU A 759 19.96 11.08 -31.09
N ASN A 760 21.06 10.57 -30.51
CA ASN A 760 21.58 11.07 -29.25
C ASN A 760 22.12 12.51 -29.36
N LEU A 761 22.75 12.86 -30.48
CA LEU A 761 23.14 14.24 -30.77
C LEU A 761 21.93 15.17 -30.77
N ASN A 762 20.85 14.77 -31.44
CA ASN A 762 19.60 15.54 -31.48
C ASN A 762 18.95 15.64 -30.11
N LEU A 763 18.93 14.55 -29.33
CA LEU A 763 18.44 14.55 -27.95
C LEU A 763 19.16 15.60 -27.10
N VAL A 764 20.50 15.63 -27.13
CA VAL A 764 21.30 16.61 -26.38
C VAL A 764 20.97 18.04 -26.81
N LYS A 765 20.79 18.27 -28.12
CA LYS A 765 20.42 19.59 -28.66
C LYS A 765 19.03 20.02 -28.23
N ASP A 766 18.05 19.12 -28.33
CA ASP A 766 16.66 19.40 -27.98
C ASP A 766 16.51 19.64 -26.47
N MET A 767 17.32 18.96 -25.64
CA MET A 767 17.35 19.18 -24.19
C MET A 767 17.93 20.53 -23.80
N ALA A 768 19.05 20.91 -24.40
CA ALA A 768 19.74 22.15 -24.09
C ALA A 768 19.03 23.38 -24.66
N GLY A 769 18.60 23.30 -25.91
CA GLY A 769 18.13 24.47 -26.65
C GLY A 769 19.24 25.45 -27.02
N PRO A 770 18.91 26.51 -27.77
CA PRO A 770 19.90 27.47 -28.26
C PRO A 770 20.55 28.28 -27.12
N GLU A 771 19.81 28.55 -26.04
CA GLU A 771 20.27 29.39 -24.93
C GLU A 771 21.26 28.64 -24.02
N ALA A 772 20.93 27.41 -23.60
CA ALA A 772 21.76 26.64 -22.67
C ALA A 772 22.85 25.78 -23.36
N MET A 773 23.03 25.88 -24.69
CA MET A 773 24.01 25.08 -25.44
C MET A 773 25.46 25.29 -24.94
N ARG A 774 25.78 26.48 -24.40
CA ARG A 774 27.09 26.78 -23.79
C ARG A 774 27.37 26.02 -22.49
N ASN A 775 26.32 25.51 -21.83
CA ASN A 775 26.40 24.72 -20.61
C ASN A 775 26.50 23.21 -20.92
N VAL A 776 26.54 22.84 -22.21
CA VAL A 776 26.79 21.47 -22.66
C VAL A 776 28.29 21.24 -22.84
N THR A 777 28.78 20.13 -22.30
CA THR A 777 30.15 19.65 -22.55
C THR A 777 30.12 18.30 -23.26
N VAL A 778 30.68 18.23 -24.46
CA VAL A 778 30.92 16.97 -25.16
C VAL A 778 32.22 16.38 -24.64
N LEU A 779 32.13 15.29 -23.88
CA LEU A 779 33.26 14.54 -23.38
C LEU A 779 33.59 13.40 -24.34
N ALA A 780 34.58 13.62 -25.20
CA ALA A 780 35.07 12.59 -26.12
C ALA A 780 35.91 11.57 -25.34
N THR A 781 35.42 10.34 -25.22
CA THR A 781 36.06 9.22 -24.50
C THR A 781 36.84 8.30 -25.46
N ASN A 782 37.66 7.38 -24.93
CA ASN A 782 38.45 6.39 -25.68
C ASN A 782 39.61 6.92 -26.52
N TRP A 783 40.21 8.06 -26.15
CA TRP A 783 41.38 8.59 -26.86
C TRP A 783 42.62 7.67 -26.80
N ASN A 784 42.67 6.76 -25.81
CA ASN A 784 43.74 5.79 -25.62
C ASN A 784 43.54 4.46 -26.39
N LYS A 785 42.37 4.19 -26.99
CA LYS A 785 42.06 2.90 -27.66
C LYS A 785 42.60 2.70 -29.08
N GLY A 786 43.48 3.59 -29.54
CA GLY A 786 44.04 3.53 -30.89
C GLY A 786 45.51 3.92 -31.01
N ALA A 787 46.15 4.49 -29.99
CA ALA A 787 47.60 4.58 -29.99
C ALA A 787 48.12 3.15 -29.82
N GLY A 788 48.88 2.61 -30.77
CA GLY A 788 49.25 1.19 -30.81
C GLY A 788 49.96 0.71 -29.54
N PHE A 789 49.20 0.15 -28.61
CA PHE A 789 49.69 -0.45 -27.38
C PHE A 789 49.03 -1.81 -27.20
N GLY A 790 49.82 -2.86 -27.42
CA GLY A 790 49.46 -4.25 -27.11
C GLY A 790 49.45 -5.21 -28.31
N GLY A 791 50.62 -5.72 -28.73
CA GLY A 791 50.70 -6.99 -29.48
C GLY A 791 51.84 -7.11 -30.49
N ASN A 792 52.93 -7.77 -30.08
CA ASN A 792 53.96 -8.49 -30.84
C ASN A 792 54.47 -7.96 -32.21
N PHE A 793 55.79 -7.82 -32.29
CA PHE A 793 56.60 -7.90 -33.51
C PHE A 793 56.39 -9.24 -34.25
N ALA A 794 55.31 -9.38 -35.03
CA ALA A 794 55.19 -10.44 -36.04
C ALA A 794 54.00 -10.19 -36.97
N LYS A 795 54.20 -9.37 -38.00
CA LYS A 795 53.81 -9.60 -39.42
C LYS A 795 53.77 -8.26 -40.15
N PRO A 796 54.75 -7.97 -41.03
CA PRO A 796 54.67 -6.82 -41.90
C PRO A 796 53.74 -7.17 -43.05
N ARG A 797 52.51 -6.61 -43.08
CA ARG A 797 51.77 -6.48 -44.34
C ARG A 797 50.55 -5.56 -44.22
N THR A 798 50.52 -4.60 -45.14
CA THR A 798 49.42 -3.66 -45.45
C THR A 798 49.23 -2.45 -44.54
N VAL A 799 50.31 -1.69 -44.31
CA VAL A 799 50.17 -0.24 -44.15
C VAL A 799 50.02 0.36 -45.56
N ALA A 800 48.78 0.41 -46.03
CA ALA A 800 48.39 1.25 -47.15
C ALA A 800 47.54 2.40 -46.57
N TRP A 801 48.11 3.60 -46.56
CA TRP A 801 47.42 4.90 -46.47
C TRP A 801 46.23 5.00 -45.49
N GLY A 802 46.52 5.17 -44.21
CA GLY A 802 45.51 5.50 -43.21
C GLY A 802 46.12 6.37 -42.11
N ALA A 803 45.50 7.52 -41.82
CA ALA A 803 45.91 8.46 -40.80
C ALA A 803 46.16 7.76 -39.44
N SER A 804 47.10 8.26 -38.63
CA SER A 804 47.33 7.70 -37.29
C SER A 804 46.00 7.70 -36.51
N PRO A 805 45.75 6.75 -35.59
CA PRO A 805 44.48 6.70 -34.88
C PRO A 805 44.14 8.01 -34.15
N ARG A 806 45.16 8.76 -33.71
CA ARG A 806 45.02 10.15 -33.24
C ARG A 806 44.43 11.09 -34.31
N GLN A 807 44.99 11.15 -35.51
CA GLN A 807 44.47 11.97 -36.61
C GLN A 807 43.05 11.57 -37.00
N ARG A 808 42.71 10.27 -36.91
CA ARG A 808 41.33 9.79 -37.11
C ARG A 808 40.39 10.33 -36.05
N TYR A 809 40.78 10.30 -34.77
CA TYR A 809 39.96 10.81 -33.68
C TYR A 809 39.83 12.33 -33.70
N GLU A 810 40.90 13.06 -34.06
CA GLU A 810 40.86 14.51 -34.28
C GLU A 810 39.94 14.89 -35.45
N LYS A 811 39.94 14.10 -36.53
CA LYS A 811 38.99 14.27 -37.63
C LYS A 811 37.55 14.00 -37.20
N ALA A 812 37.31 12.92 -36.44
CA ALA A 812 35.98 12.60 -35.91
C ALA A 812 35.48 13.68 -34.93
N GLU A 813 36.35 14.22 -34.08
CA GLU A 813 36.03 15.32 -33.16
C GLU A 813 35.67 16.59 -33.95
N SER A 814 36.42 16.89 -35.02
CA SER A 814 36.15 18.04 -35.90
C SER A 814 34.81 17.89 -36.63
N GLN A 815 34.47 16.69 -37.10
CA GLN A 815 33.16 16.39 -37.66
C GLN A 815 32.05 16.57 -36.63
N LEU A 816 32.24 16.07 -35.41
CA LEU A 816 31.25 16.24 -34.33
C LEU A 816 31.06 17.72 -33.96
N LYS A 817 32.14 18.51 -33.90
CA LYS A 817 32.09 19.97 -33.73
C LYS A 817 31.26 20.65 -34.83
N SER A 818 31.45 20.27 -36.09
CA SER A 818 30.66 20.83 -37.20
C SER A 818 29.18 20.47 -37.11
N LEU A 819 28.83 19.29 -36.58
CA LEU A 819 27.44 18.86 -36.42
C LEU A 819 26.70 19.70 -35.38
N PHE A 820 27.39 20.23 -34.36
CA PHE A 820 26.77 21.16 -33.40
C PHE A 820 26.63 22.59 -33.96
N GLY A 821 27.51 23.02 -34.87
CA GLY A 821 27.48 24.38 -35.42
C GLY A 821 28.01 25.46 -34.46
N GLY A 822 28.68 25.07 -33.36
CA GLY A 822 29.11 25.95 -32.27
C GLY A 822 28.26 25.76 -31.00
N GLY A 823 28.71 26.31 -29.87
CA GLY A 823 27.99 26.24 -28.59
C GLY A 823 28.66 25.39 -27.50
N PRO A 824 28.71 24.05 -27.61
CA PRO A 824 29.17 23.21 -26.52
C PRO A 824 30.70 23.22 -26.37
N GLN A 825 31.17 22.99 -25.15
CA GLN A 825 32.59 22.79 -24.86
C GLN A 825 33.01 21.37 -25.23
N PHE A 826 34.21 21.21 -25.78
CA PHE A 826 34.78 19.90 -26.06
C PHE A 826 35.92 19.60 -25.10
N ARG A 827 35.89 18.41 -24.51
CA ARG A 827 36.91 17.89 -23.59
C ARG A 827 37.22 16.44 -23.95
N ARG A 828 38.44 16.00 -23.66
CA ARG A 828 38.94 14.66 -24.00
C ARG A 828 39.20 13.87 -22.72
N PHE A 829 38.78 12.61 -22.67
CA PHE A 829 38.92 11.74 -21.51
C PHE A 829 39.48 10.35 -21.88
N GLY A 830 40.28 9.77 -20.98
CA GLY A 830 40.88 8.44 -21.09
C GLY A 830 41.62 8.03 -19.80
N LEU A 831 41.88 6.73 -19.63
CA LEU A 831 42.57 6.18 -18.44
C LEU A 831 44.07 6.50 -18.50
N LEU A 832 44.58 7.15 -17.44
CA LEU A 832 45.98 7.56 -17.30
C LEU A 832 46.85 6.40 -16.79
N THR A 833 47.54 5.70 -17.68
CA THR A 833 48.56 4.72 -17.28
C THR A 833 49.96 4.99 -17.85
N ASP A 834 50.18 6.07 -18.62
CA ASP A 834 51.50 6.31 -19.22
C ASP A 834 51.87 7.79 -19.45
N VAL A 835 53.17 8.04 -19.60
CA VAL A 835 53.93 9.31 -19.66
C VAL A 835 53.48 10.25 -20.81
N LEU A 836 52.70 9.75 -21.78
CA LEU A 836 52.17 10.48 -22.96
C LEU A 836 50.87 11.26 -22.71
N SER A 837 50.34 11.24 -21.48
CA SER A 837 49.05 11.85 -21.11
C SER A 837 49.00 13.38 -21.23
N ARG A 838 50.15 14.06 -21.25
CA ARG A 838 50.23 15.53 -21.47
C ARG A 838 49.99 15.95 -22.92
N ASP A 839 50.32 15.11 -23.91
CA ASP A 839 50.22 15.47 -25.34
C ASP A 839 48.82 15.38 -25.94
N LEU A 840 47.88 14.74 -25.22
CA LEU A 840 46.49 14.53 -25.63
C LEU A 840 45.49 15.45 -24.91
N ALA A 841 45.95 16.27 -23.97
CA ALA A 841 45.13 17.16 -23.15
C ALA A 841 43.92 16.44 -22.52
N LEU A 842 44.15 15.25 -21.93
CA LEU A 842 43.12 14.49 -21.24
C LEU A 842 42.76 15.18 -19.93
N ILE A 843 41.47 15.42 -19.68
CA ILE A 843 41.00 16.06 -18.45
C ILE A 843 40.69 15.02 -17.37
N HIS A 844 41.06 15.32 -16.13
CA HIS A 844 40.68 14.50 -14.98
C HIS A 844 39.19 14.73 -14.63
N PRO A 845 38.42 13.70 -14.19
CA PRO A 845 37.00 13.88 -13.88
C PRO A 845 36.69 15.00 -12.87
N LEU A 846 37.47 15.10 -11.80
CA LEU A 846 37.33 16.18 -10.81
C LEU A 846 37.60 17.56 -11.41
N GLU A 847 38.66 17.68 -12.21
CA GLU A 847 39.03 18.94 -12.88
C GLU A 847 37.94 19.35 -13.87
N LEU A 848 37.36 18.38 -14.58
CA LEU A 848 36.22 18.63 -15.47
C LEU A 848 35.05 19.24 -14.70
N ILE A 849 34.61 18.61 -13.61
CA ILE A 849 33.45 19.07 -12.83
C ILE A 849 33.70 20.45 -12.22
N GLN A 850 34.91 20.69 -11.70
CA GLN A 850 35.31 21.99 -11.16
C GLN A 850 35.35 23.07 -12.26
N SER A 851 35.66 22.72 -13.51
CA SER A 851 35.72 23.65 -14.65
C SER A 851 34.36 24.00 -15.27
N LEU A 852 33.31 23.24 -14.96
CA LEU A 852 31.97 23.49 -15.54
C LEU A 852 31.41 24.83 -15.07
N SER A 853 30.69 25.52 -15.95
CA SER A 853 30.05 26.80 -15.64
C SER A 853 29.06 26.68 -14.48
N ARG A 854 28.94 27.74 -13.67
CA ARG A 854 27.91 27.90 -12.62
C ARG A 854 26.70 28.71 -13.10
N ASN A 855 26.48 28.79 -14.42
CA ASN A 855 25.40 29.61 -15.00
C ASN A 855 24.02 29.06 -14.63
N GLU A 856 23.05 29.97 -14.43
CA GLU A 856 21.67 29.65 -14.02
C GLU A 856 20.71 29.40 -15.20
N GLU A 857 21.22 29.36 -16.43
CA GLU A 857 20.36 29.18 -17.59
C GLU A 857 19.70 27.80 -17.59
N THR A 858 18.38 27.83 -17.55
CA THR A 858 17.57 26.63 -17.48
C THR A 858 17.55 25.93 -18.84
N PHE A 859 17.81 24.62 -18.83
CA PHE A 859 17.73 23.78 -20.03
C PHE A 859 16.31 23.82 -20.62
N GLN A 860 16.21 23.91 -21.95
CA GLN A 860 14.95 24.08 -22.66
C GLN A 860 13.90 23.03 -22.28
N VAL A 861 14.31 21.75 -22.14
CA VAL A 861 13.39 20.67 -21.78
C VAL A 861 12.75 20.85 -20.39
N GLN A 862 13.47 21.45 -19.43
CA GLN A 862 12.92 21.71 -18.10
C GLN A 862 11.84 22.80 -18.14
N ARG A 863 12.05 23.84 -18.95
CA ARG A 863 11.05 24.92 -19.14
C ARG A 863 9.82 24.43 -19.89
N GLU A 864 10.01 23.82 -21.07
CA GLU A 864 8.93 23.39 -21.94
C GLU A 864 7.97 22.40 -21.25
N PHE A 865 8.52 21.46 -20.48
CA PHE A 865 7.68 20.50 -19.77
C PHE A 865 6.99 21.14 -18.57
N SER A 866 7.64 22.04 -17.83
CA SER A 866 6.99 22.76 -16.73
C SER A 866 5.76 23.54 -17.18
N GLU A 867 5.78 24.08 -18.41
CA GLU A 867 4.67 24.84 -18.97
C GLU A 867 3.54 23.94 -19.49
N THR A 868 3.90 22.85 -20.16
CA THR A 868 2.93 22.00 -20.89
C THR A 868 2.45 20.79 -20.12
N ARG A 869 3.22 20.34 -19.11
CA ARG A 869 3.03 19.09 -18.34
C ARG A 869 2.85 17.83 -19.20
N GLN A 870 3.28 17.86 -20.46
CA GLN A 870 3.08 16.79 -21.44
C GLN A 870 4.39 16.51 -22.16
N LEU A 871 4.66 15.23 -22.48
CA LEU A 871 5.90 14.86 -23.15
C LEU A 871 5.99 15.52 -24.54
N GLY A 872 4.88 15.50 -25.29
CA GLY A 872 4.73 16.11 -26.62
C GLY A 872 4.76 17.64 -26.61
N GLY A 873 4.69 18.27 -25.43
CA GLY A 873 4.91 19.70 -25.27
C GLY A 873 6.38 20.10 -25.35
N THR A 874 7.31 19.13 -25.21
CA THR A 874 8.76 19.37 -25.34
C THR A 874 9.25 19.21 -26.78
N THR A 875 10.35 19.88 -27.13
CA THR A 875 11.00 19.76 -28.44
C THR A 875 11.53 18.34 -28.68
N ALA A 876 12.10 17.70 -27.65
CA ALA A 876 12.53 16.31 -27.72
C ALA A 876 11.35 15.35 -27.95
N GLY A 877 10.23 15.58 -27.25
CA GLY A 877 9.00 14.81 -27.42
C GLY A 877 8.39 14.98 -28.81
N ARG A 878 8.33 16.21 -29.35
CA ARG A 878 7.89 16.47 -30.72
C ARG A 878 8.74 15.76 -31.77
N ARG A 879 10.07 15.72 -31.60
CA ARG A 879 10.95 14.98 -32.52
C ARG A 879 10.64 13.49 -32.49
N LEU A 880 10.50 12.92 -31.29
CA LEU A 880 10.20 11.50 -31.13
C LEU A 880 8.80 11.13 -31.66
N ARG A 881 7.82 12.03 -31.48
CA ARG A 881 6.49 11.96 -32.08
C ARG A 881 6.58 11.85 -33.60
N GLY A 882 7.27 12.80 -34.25
CA GLY A 882 7.41 12.80 -35.72
C GLY A 882 8.10 11.54 -36.25
N ARG A 883 9.07 11.00 -35.51
CA ARG A 883 9.70 9.70 -35.84
C ARG A 883 8.72 8.53 -35.70
N THR A 884 7.87 8.56 -34.68
CA THR A 884 6.84 7.53 -34.45
C THR A 884 5.79 7.57 -35.55
N GLU A 885 5.32 8.76 -35.93
CA GLU A 885 4.40 8.96 -37.05
C GLU A 885 5.01 8.46 -38.38
N ALA A 886 6.28 8.79 -38.65
CA ALA A 886 6.97 8.33 -39.85
C ALA A 886 7.11 6.79 -39.92
N GLU A 887 7.34 6.12 -38.78
CA GLU A 887 7.39 4.65 -38.74
C GLU A 887 6.00 4.04 -38.93
N ILE A 888 4.94 4.63 -38.35
CA ILE A 888 3.54 4.23 -38.61
C ILE A 888 3.23 4.31 -40.10
N ASP A 889 3.59 5.42 -40.75
CA ASP A 889 3.33 5.62 -42.18
C ASP A 889 4.16 4.68 -43.07
N LYS A 890 5.34 4.25 -42.61
CA LYS A 890 6.12 3.20 -43.26
C LYS A 890 5.41 1.85 -43.15
N ARG A 891 4.95 1.45 -41.95
CA ARG A 891 4.21 0.19 -41.74
C ARG A 891 2.87 0.16 -42.45
N ARG A 892 2.17 1.28 -42.56
CA ARG A 892 0.95 1.40 -43.38
C ARG A 892 1.21 1.21 -44.87
N ARG A 893 2.38 1.63 -45.38
CA ARG A 893 2.77 1.39 -46.77
C ARG A 893 3.11 -0.08 -47.02
N GLU A 894 3.78 -0.71 -46.07
CA GLU A 894 4.06 -2.16 -46.08
C GLU A 894 2.76 -2.97 -46.09
N LEU A 895 1.81 -2.64 -45.20
CA LEU A 895 0.50 -3.29 -45.17
C LEU A 895 -0.25 -3.17 -46.50
N ARG A 896 -0.26 -1.97 -47.12
CA ARG A 896 -0.86 -1.78 -48.44
C ARG A 896 -0.15 -2.56 -49.54
N GLY A 897 1.15 -2.77 -49.42
CA GLY A 897 1.92 -3.60 -50.35
C GLY A 897 1.48 -5.06 -50.27
N LEU A 898 1.37 -5.60 -49.05
CA LEU A 898 0.89 -6.96 -48.80
C LEU A 898 -0.58 -7.15 -49.23
N GLU A 899 -1.43 -6.13 -49.05
CA GLU A 899 -2.82 -6.15 -49.53
C GLU A 899 -2.90 -6.27 -51.05
N LEU A 900 -2.06 -5.53 -51.80
CA LEU A 900 -1.99 -5.62 -53.26
C LEU A 900 -1.42 -6.97 -53.72
N GLU A 901 -0.40 -7.49 -53.04
CA GLU A 901 0.15 -8.81 -53.32
C GLU A 901 -0.91 -9.90 -53.14
N LEU A 902 -1.71 -9.79 -52.07
CA LEU A 902 -2.83 -10.70 -51.83
C LEU A 902 -3.90 -10.59 -52.91
N GLU A 903 -4.22 -9.39 -53.42
CA GLU A 903 -5.21 -9.19 -54.49
C GLU A 903 -4.79 -9.85 -55.82
N ASP A 904 -3.49 -9.88 -56.13
CA ASP A 904 -2.94 -10.45 -57.36
C ASP A 904 -2.83 -12.00 -57.33
N MET A 905 -3.06 -12.64 -56.17
CA MET A 905 -2.96 -14.09 -56.00
C MET A 905 -4.27 -14.85 -56.28
N ALA A 906 -4.17 -16.13 -56.68
CA ALA A 906 -5.31 -17.03 -56.87
C ALA A 906 -5.91 -17.48 -55.51
N GLU A 907 -7.23 -17.69 -55.42
CA GLU A 907 -7.93 -17.97 -54.14
C GLU A 907 -7.43 -19.23 -53.40
N ASP A 908 -6.85 -20.18 -54.14
CA ASP A 908 -6.33 -21.46 -53.66
C ASP A 908 -4.80 -21.47 -53.43
N ASP A 909 -4.14 -20.32 -53.56
CA ASP A 909 -2.69 -20.22 -53.39
C ASP A 909 -2.27 -20.45 -51.91
N PRO A 910 -1.41 -21.45 -51.63
CA PRO A 910 -1.00 -21.78 -50.27
C PRO A 910 -0.20 -20.66 -49.58
N GLU A 911 0.39 -19.73 -50.32
CA GLU A 911 1.17 -18.61 -49.76
C GLU A 911 0.27 -17.49 -49.19
N ARG A 912 -1.03 -17.45 -49.52
CA ARG A 912 -1.97 -16.45 -48.95
C ARG A 912 -2.04 -16.51 -47.44
N SER A 913 -1.92 -17.70 -46.85
CA SER A 913 -1.94 -17.85 -45.38
C SER A 913 -0.74 -17.19 -44.72
N ALA A 914 0.43 -17.20 -45.36
CA ALA A 914 1.63 -16.57 -44.84
C ALA A 914 1.55 -15.04 -44.95
N ILE A 915 1.02 -14.52 -46.07
CA ILE A 915 0.78 -13.09 -46.24
C ILE A 915 -0.25 -12.57 -45.23
N HIS A 916 -1.31 -13.34 -44.95
CA HIS A 916 -2.27 -12.98 -43.90
C HIS A 916 -1.64 -12.88 -42.51
N GLU A 917 -0.74 -13.81 -42.16
CA GLU A 917 0.00 -13.77 -40.89
C GLU A 917 0.91 -12.52 -40.82
N GLU A 918 1.65 -12.22 -41.89
CA GLU A 918 2.49 -11.03 -41.98
C GLU A 918 1.68 -9.73 -41.89
N MET A 919 0.51 -9.67 -42.55
CA MET A 919 -0.41 -8.54 -42.44
C MET A 919 -0.92 -8.33 -41.01
N ASP A 920 -1.24 -9.40 -40.30
CA ASP A 920 -1.70 -9.32 -38.91
C ASP A 920 -0.57 -8.86 -37.96
N ASP A 921 0.67 -9.28 -38.19
CA ASP A 921 1.86 -8.78 -37.48
C ASP A 921 2.06 -7.27 -37.73
N VAL A 922 1.99 -6.83 -38.99
CA VAL A 922 2.12 -5.40 -39.35
C VAL A 922 0.99 -4.58 -38.73
N ARG A 923 -0.25 -5.08 -38.70
CA ARG A 923 -1.39 -4.42 -38.04
C ARG A 923 -1.20 -4.32 -36.53
N ALA A 924 -0.70 -5.38 -35.90
CA ALA A 924 -0.38 -5.38 -34.47
C ALA A 924 0.69 -4.33 -34.15
N ASP A 925 1.73 -4.22 -34.98
CA ASP A 925 2.78 -3.22 -34.81
C ASP A 925 2.29 -1.78 -35.03
N ILE A 926 1.44 -1.53 -36.03
CA ILE A 926 0.77 -0.21 -36.21
C ILE A 926 -0.02 0.16 -34.95
N THR A 927 -0.76 -0.80 -34.39
CA THR A 927 -1.57 -0.58 -33.17
C THR A 927 -0.68 -0.25 -31.97
N ARG A 928 0.44 -0.96 -31.79
CA ARG A 928 1.41 -0.69 -30.72
C ARG A 928 2.07 0.69 -30.87
N LEU A 929 2.47 1.06 -32.09
CA LEU A 929 3.04 2.38 -32.37
C LEU A 929 2.01 3.50 -32.13
N ALA A 930 0.75 3.30 -32.51
CA ALA A 930 -0.32 4.26 -32.26
C ALA A 930 -0.57 4.47 -30.75
N ASN A 931 -0.57 3.41 -29.95
CA ASN A 931 -0.66 3.51 -28.49
C ASN A 931 0.54 4.29 -27.92
N THR A 932 1.74 4.07 -28.47
CA THR A 932 2.94 4.81 -28.08
C THR A 932 2.84 6.29 -28.41
N LEU A 933 2.23 6.63 -29.55
CA LEU A 933 1.95 8.02 -29.91
C LEU A 933 1.04 8.71 -28.88
N THR A 934 0.01 8.01 -28.40
CA THR A 934 -0.88 8.55 -27.35
C THR A 934 -0.17 8.77 -26.01
N LEU A 935 0.91 8.02 -25.72
CA LEU A 935 1.74 8.25 -24.54
C LEU A 935 2.62 9.49 -24.68
N ILE A 936 3.01 9.85 -25.91
CA ILE A 936 3.75 11.10 -26.16
C ILE A 936 2.81 12.30 -26.08
N GLU A 937 1.54 12.17 -26.46
CA GLU A 937 0.55 13.27 -26.43
C GLU A 937 0.02 13.58 -25.03
N LYS A 938 0.14 12.64 -24.10
CA LYS A 938 -0.16 12.82 -22.67
C LYS A 938 1.07 13.30 -21.91
#